data_AF-A0A2I1D1Q8-F1
#
_entry.id   AF-A0A2I1D1Q8-F1
#
_cell.length_a   1.000
_cell.length_b   1.000
_cell.length_c   1.000
_cell.angle_alpha   90.00
_cell.angle_beta   90.00
_cell.angle_gamma   90.00
#
_symmetry.space_group_name_H-M   'P 1'
#
loop_
_entity.id
_entity.type
_entity.pdbx_description
1 polymer ?
#
loop_
_entity_poly.entity_id
_entity_poly.type
_entity_poly.pdbx_seq_one_letter_code
_entity_poly.pdbx_strand_id
1 'polypeptide(L)'
;MAVVASVGTLTEELITAVAKPDRINDPRFKSLKRRAEATLRSNAHPRTDQFAVAKQLEGLQEKFQVLDKDDLADALRLRLVELEEHRSSWFPEILSLLLQLANRPAQYSTVDRLERVAPKPEAKGLSWSDIDPAGTAYCDDDIWESVDYGASSSEDDLTSLSSDRDEPRTRPQSSVAPEEDYVISEDVFSSGEDEDLVASIKSAQFWREEKHADGLQQDGISSRVITELQMVRETISMLQGLPTSLFWRLDDSIEVDRRYTLAHLSNGVLVALLRELCSTGAKIDTLRRFSQTSQSIAYMQTFHRRIDAILGGFDAYLSRIESRYLSRNLEVTVSLLQLCQDVRQESKLLLLLAEVVSQFRSGSNEPIKCLDLLYDEVCGLQAAGDDAEFMSLAELFFACFETYARPIRLWMEAGLLEDSSEKSFFIHKSRSDSDLRTLWQDWYSLDDASGLVNAPKFIRPLVHKIFITGKSMVFLRHLNAYDGDVGTPRKTSLALEDVFSDSQSARYLPFYMLFESAFGKIVDQNHSLTSALLRQELDKRCGLWVSLQALECIYFGRDMSVFSPIDNKIFDLIDRGKGAWRDRYLLTDVAQSALSALPFIDPSRLIVRTNEAHSPRDQASSSRSVSMLDMIAFDYVLPWPIANIITKPAILRYQRIAIFLMQIRRAKHTIVQQYARHAADRTVQHNAHSLSYALHHNMLWFLNTLYSHLTDFVISTSTLALQKSLSAAEDVTAMIDAHNAYLSSLEAQLLLSANLAPLLQATTSLLDLSISFANLQYIRHSSSIKPARQKRPHNTEDDDTSDESEPESEFESDDDDTEIENNRRIALHDTLYDQRLRDTKDQFHRLVGFLAAGLKGIGRVDGQLSWEMLAEKLDWRREARSAVV
;
A
#
# COMPACT_ATOMS: atom_id res chain seq x y z
N MET A 1 -12.64 43.33 -12.88
CA MET A 1 -12.29 43.90 -11.56
C MET A 1 -11.70 42.87 -10.60
N ALA A 2 -12.15 41.61 -10.57
CA ALA A 2 -11.60 40.57 -9.67
C ALA A 2 -10.09 40.29 -9.86
N VAL A 3 -9.60 40.25 -11.11
CA VAL A 3 -8.19 40.00 -11.42
C VAL A 3 -7.27 41.14 -10.96
N VAL A 4 -7.75 42.38 -10.94
CA VAL A 4 -6.96 43.53 -10.49
C VAL A 4 -6.77 43.53 -8.98
N ALA A 5 -7.78 43.04 -8.24
CA ALA A 5 -7.68 42.87 -6.80
C ALA A 5 -6.72 41.73 -6.41
N SER A 6 -6.74 40.60 -7.14
CA SER A 6 -5.84 39.48 -6.88
C SER A 6 -4.37 39.77 -7.24
N VAL A 7 -4.12 40.55 -8.29
CA VAL A 7 -2.76 41.01 -8.60
C VAL A 7 -2.25 41.93 -7.49
N GLY A 8 -3.12 42.78 -6.94
CA GLY A 8 -2.78 43.62 -5.79
C GLY A 8 -2.31 42.81 -4.58
N THR A 9 -3.04 41.75 -4.19
CA THR A 9 -2.68 40.90 -3.05
C THR A 9 -1.40 40.11 -3.29
N LEU A 10 -1.23 39.53 -4.49
CA LEU A 10 -0.01 38.77 -4.84
C LEU A 10 1.23 39.68 -4.91
N THR A 11 1.08 40.93 -5.35
CA THR A 11 2.20 41.90 -5.31
C THR A 11 2.58 42.29 -3.88
N GLU A 12 1.63 42.36 -2.95
CA GLU A 12 1.94 42.55 -1.54
C GLU A 12 2.72 41.37 -0.97
N GLU A 13 2.27 40.14 -1.22
CA GLU A 13 2.97 38.92 -0.80
C GLU A 13 4.40 38.88 -1.35
N LEU A 14 4.59 39.15 -2.65
CA LEU A 14 5.91 39.15 -3.27
C LEU A 14 6.85 40.20 -2.65
N ILE A 15 6.35 41.43 -2.42
CA ILE A 15 7.16 42.48 -1.80
C ILE A 15 7.50 42.12 -0.34
N THR A 16 6.57 41.49 0.40
CA THR A 16 6.87 41.02 1.76
C THR A 16 7.91 39.91 1.79
N ALA A 17 7.85 38.96 0.85
CA ALA A 17 8.79 37.85 0.75
C ALA A 17 10.21 38.31 0.39
N VAL A 18 10.35 39.25 -0.55
CA VAL A 18 11.64 39.69 -1.08
C VAL A 18 12.26 40.82 -0.25
N ALA A 19 11.47 41.82 0.14
CA ALA A 19 11.99 43.02 0.79
C ALA A 19 11.94 42.98 2.33
N LYS A 20 11.29 41.96 2.94
CA LYS A 20 11.14 41.75 4.39
C LYS A 20 10.94 43.04 5.20
N PRO A 21 9.90 43.84 4.92
CA PRO A 21 9.67 45.10 5.63
C PRO A 21 9.18 44.87 7.07
N ASP A 22 9.65 45.66 8.03
CA ASP A 22 9.30 45.52 9.45
C ASP A 22 7.80 45.75 9.73
N ARG A 23 7.08 46.53 8.91
CA ARG A 23 5.62 46.77 9.00
C ARG A 23 4.98 47.05 7.62
N ILE A 24 3.78 46.50 7.37
CA ILE A 24 2.98 46.69 6.13
C ILE A 24 2.62 48.19 5.85
N ASN A 25 2.65 49.04 6.89
CA ASN A 25 2.30 50.46 6.79
C ASN A 25 3.48 51.41 6.51
N ASP A 26 4.68 50.89 6.27
CA ASP A 26 5.88 51.70 5.99
C ASP A 26 5.71 52.51 4.66
N PRO A 27 6.00 53.82 4.63
CA PRO A 27 5.96 54.61 3.40
C PRO A 27 6.82 54.02 2.27
N ARG A 28 7.91 53.31 2.60
CA ARG A 28 8.77 52.65 1.62
C ARG A 28 8.05 51.50 0.92
N PHE A 29 7.30 50.69 1.67
CA PHE A 29 6.48 49.58 1.16
C PHE A 29 5.39 50.10 0.21
N LYS A 30 4.70 51.17 0.59
CA LYS A 30 3.67 51.80 -0.26
C LYS A 30 4.25 52.34 -1.58
N SER A 31 5.46 52.89 -1.57
CA SER A 31 6.12 53.37 -2.79
C SER A 31 6.52 52.22 -3.72
N LEU A 32 7.02 51.11 -3.16
CA LEU A 32 7.42 49.91 -3.91
C LEU A 32 6.20 49.23 -4.50
N LYS A 33 5.12 49.09 -3.72
CA LYS A 33 3.83 48.55 -4.18
C LYS A 33 3.28 49.36 -5.35
N ARG A 34 3.23 50.69 -5.23
CA ARG A 34 2.75 51.55 -6.33
C ARG A 34 3.61 51.42 -7.58
N ARG A 35 4.94 51.34 -7.43
CA ARG A 35 5.85 51.18 -8.57
C ARG A 35 5.68 49.81 -9.24
N ALA A 36 5.60 48.74 -8.45
CA ALA A 36 5.40 47.38 -8.93
C ALA A 36 4.05 47.23 -9.65
N GLU A 37 2.97 47.73 -9.05
CA GLU A 37 1.64 47.76 -9.69
C GLU A 37 1.64 48.57 -10.99
N ALA A 38 2.34 49.71 -11.03
CA ALA A 38 2.44 50.52 -12.25
C ALA A 38 3.17 49.77 -13.38
N THR A 39 4.28 49.08 -13.07
CA THR A 39 5.00 48.24 -14.04
C THR A 39 4.21 47.01 -14.48
N LEU A 40 3.45 46.39 -13.59
CA LEU A 40 2.63 45.22 -13.94
C LEU A 40 1.42 45.62 -14.79
N ARG A 41 0.83 46.80 -14.53
CA ARG A 41 -0.22 47.36 -15.39
C ARG A 41 0.29 47.78 -16.76
N SER A 42 1.54 48.27 -16.86
CA SER A 42 2.12 48.63 -18.16
C SER A 42 2.52 47.40 -19.00
N ASN A 43 2.84 46.27 -18.36
CA ASN A 43 3.24 45.01 -19.00
C ASN A 43 2.10 43.99 -19.11
N ALA A 44 0.85 44.43 -19.17
CA ALA A 44 -0.27 43.54 -19.47
C ALA A 44 -0.14 43.07 -20.93
N HIS A 45 0.62 42.01 -21.16
CA HIS A 45 0.67 41.35 -22.45
C HIS A 45 -0.77 40.97 -22.83
N PRO A 46 -1.27 41.42 -24.00
CA PRO A 46 -2.58 41.02 -24.45
C PRO A 46 -2.61 39.49 -24.56
N ARG A 47 -3.78 38.92 -24.30
CA ARG A 47 -4.00 37.49 -24.47
C ARG A 47 -3.58 37.07 -25.88
N THR A 48 -3.01 35.88 -26.01
CA THR A 48 -2.55 35.38 -27.31
C THR A 48 -3.72 35.31 -28.30
N ASP A 49 -3.50 35.79 -29.53
CA ASP A 49 -4.52 35.80 -30.57
C ASP A 49 -4.83 34.35 -31.02
N GLN A 50 -6.01 33.87 -30.64
CA GLN A 50 -6.50 32.54 -30.97
C GLN A 50 -6.56 32.27 -32.48
N PHE A 51 -6.83 33.30 -33.29
CA PHE A 51 -6.94 33.14 -34.75
C PHE A 51 -5.57 33.02 -35.40
N ALA A 52 -4.57 33.73 -34.87
CA ALA A 52 -3.20 33.62 -35.34
C ALA A 52 -2.61 32.22 -35.05
N VAL A 53 -2.90 31.66 -33.87
CA VAL A 53 -2.47 30.31 -33.49
C VAL A 53 -3.12 29.25 -34.38
N ALA A 54 -4.42 29.36 -34.65
CA ALA A 54 -5.12 28.43 -35.54
C ALA A 54 -4.53 28.46 -36.96
N LYS A 55 -4.26 29.65 -37.50
CA LYS A 55 -3.64 29.82 -38.82
C LYS A 55 -2.23 29.23 -38.90
N GLN A 56 -1.45 29.30 -37.82
CA GLN A 56 -0.11 28.68 -37.77
C GLN A 56 -0.17 27.15 -37.74
N LEU A 57 -1.17 26.57 -37.06
CA LEU A 57 -1.38 25.12 -37.03
C LEU A 57 -1.86 24.60 -38.39
N GLU A 58 -2.79 25.30 -39.04
CA GLU A 58 -3.25 24.99 -40.40
C GLU A 58 -2.09 25.05 -41.41
N GLY A 59 -1.28 26.12 -41.35
CA GLY A 59 -0.09 26.23 -42.19
C GLY A 59 0.99 25.17 -41.91
N LEU A 60 1.07 24.64 -40.69
CA LEU A 60 1.95 23.50 -40.38
C LEU A 60 1.41 22.19 -40.96
N GLN A 61 0.10 21.98 -40.92
CA GLN A 61 -0.54 20.83 -41.53
C GLN A 61 -0.34 20.82 -43.05
N GLU A 62 -0.58 21.94 -43.72
CA GLU A 62 -0.30 22.10 -45.16
C GLU A 62 1.18 21.85 -45.46
N LYS A 63 2.09 22.38 -44.62
CA LYS A 63 3.52 22.18 -44.79
C LYS A 63 3.95 20.72 -44.66
N PHE A 64 3.29 19.92 -43.82
CA PHE A 64 3.56 18.48 -43.74
C PHE A 64 3.08 17.75 -44.99
N GLN A 65 1.91 18.10 -45.54
CA GLN A 65 1.41 17.53 -46.78
C GLN A 65 2.31 17.87 -47.97
N VAL A 66 2.77 19.12 -48.08
CA VAL A 66 3.69 19.55 -49.16
C VAL A 66 5.05 18.84 -49.10
N LEU A 67 5.47 18.41 -47.91
CA LEU A 67 6.74 17.69 -47.69
C LEU A 67 6.60 16.16 -47.72
N ASP A 68 5.47 15.64 -48.22
CA ASP A 68 5.19 14.19 -48.32
C ASP A 68 5.24 13.48 -46.96
N LYS A 69 4.71 14.16 -45.93
CA LYS A 69 4.60 13.68 -44.54
C LYS A 69 3.14 13.64 -44.09
N ASP A 70 2.31 12.98 -44.88
CA ASP A 70 0.86 12.91 -44.65
C ASP A 70 0.51 12.27 -43.29
N ASP A 71 1.27 11.28 -42.85
CA ASP A 71 1.10 10.64 -41.53
C ASP A 71 1.16 11.65 -40.37
N LEU A 72 2.05 12.65 -40.45
CA LEU A 72 2.19 13.70 -39.44
C LEU A 72 1.09 14.75 -39.55
N ALA A 73 0.67 15.07 -40.77
CA ALA A 73 -0.45 15.98 -41.02
C ALA A 73 -1.75 15.41 -40.44
N ASP A 74 -2.02 14.12 -40.69
CA ASP A 74 -3.20 13.44 -40.19
C ASP A 74 -3.15 13.21 -38.68
N ALA A 75 -1.99 12.84 -38.12
CA ALA A 75 -1.83 12.72 -36.68
C ALA A 75 -2.07 14.07 -35.96
N LEU A 76 -1.53 15.18 -36.48
CA LEU A 76 -1.76 16.51 -35.92
C LEU A 76 -3.24 16.90 -36.00
N ARG A 77 -3.88 16.65 -37.15
CA ARG A 77 -5.31 16.92 -37.36
C ARG A 77 -6.19 16.15 -36.38
N LEU A 78 -5.96 14.84 -36.22
CA LEU A 78 -6.73 13.99 -35.31
C LEU A 78 -6.61 14.45 -33.85
N ARG A 79 -5.41 14.85 -33.42
CA ARG A 79 -5.19 15.31 -32.03
C ARG A 79 -5.75 16.70 -31.78
N LEU A 80 -5.76 17.59 -32.77
CA LEU A 80 -6.46 18.87 -32.63
C LEU A 80 -7.97 18.66 -32.47
N VAL A 81 -8.56 17.70 -33.19
CA VAL A 81 -9.99 17.34 -33.03
C VAL A 81 -10.27 16.78 -31.63
N GLU A 82 -9.43 15.88 -31.11
CA GLU A 82 -9.56 15.35 -29.74
C GLU A 82 -9.38 16.45 -28.67
N LEU A 83 -8.48 17.40 -28.91
CA LEU A 83 -8.26 18.54 -28.02
C LEU A 83 -9.48 19.47 -27.99
N GLU A 84 -10.19 19.62 -29.11
CA GLU A 84 -11.42 20.41 -29.19
C GLU A 84 -12.55 19.83 -28.34
N GLU A 85 -12.54 18.54 -28.00
CA GLU A 85 -13.52 17.94 -27.08
C GLU A 85 -13.35 18.43 -25.63
N HIS A 86 -12.15 18.92 -25.27
CA HIS A 86 -11.76 19.29 -23.91
C HIS A 86 -11.55 20.79 -23.70
N ARG A 87 -12.37 21.66 -24.34
CA ARG A 87 -12.15 23.13 -24.41
C ARG A 87 -11.82 23.79 -23.07
N SER A 88 -10.62 24.35 -22.95
CA SER A 88 -10.19 25.21 -21.85
C SER A 88 -9.95 26.65 -22.34
N SER A 89 -10.05 27.61 -21.43
CA SER A 89 -9.84 29.02 -21.76
C SER A 89 -8.38 29.39 -22.05
N TRP A 90 -7.42 28.50 -21.75
CA TRP A 90 -5.97 28.74 -21.84
C TRP A 90 -5.29 28.03 -23.02
N PHE A 91 -6.06 27.33 -23.86
CA PHE A 91 -5.50 26.59 -24.98
C PHE A 91 -4.78 27.45 -26.03
N PRO A 92 -5.27 28.65 -26.41
CA PRO A 92 -4.52 29.50 -27.33
C PRO A 92 -3.12 29.83 -26.82
N GLU A 93 -2.96 30.06 -25.52
CA GLU A 93 -1.68 30.35 -24.89
C GLU A 93 -0.76 29.13 -24.85
N ILE A 94 -1.31 27.96 -24.50
CA ILE A 94 -0.55 26.70 -24.46
C ILE A 94 -0.09 26.30 -25.87
N LEU A 95 -0.98 26.34 -26.86
CA LEU A 95 -0.66 26.01 -28.23
C LEU A 95 0.36 26.98 -28.83
N SER A 96 0.23 28.29 -28.54
CA SER A 96 1.24 29.26 -28.95
C SER A 96 2.59 29.00 -28.32
N LEU A 97 2.65 28.59 -27.05
CA LEU A 97 3.91 28.24 -26.39
C LEU A 97 4.54 27.01 -27.06
N LEU A 98 3.74 25.97 -27.33
CA LEU A 98 4.21 24.77 -28.01
C LEU A 98 4.72 25.07 -29.42
N LEU A 99 4.04 25.94 -30.17
CA LEU A 99 4.49 26.40 -31.49
C LEU A 99 5.80 27.17 -31.42
N GLN A 100 6.00 27.99 -30.37
CA GLN A 100 7.25 28.74 -30.17
C GLN A 100 8.41 27.84 -29.73
N LEU A 101 8.13 26.77 -28.98
CA LEU A 101 9.12 25.78 -28.57
C LEU A 101 9.43 24.76 -29.67
N ALA A 102 8.57 24.65 -30.68
CA ALA A 102 8.73 23.69 -31.77
C ALA A 102 9.94 24.05 -32.64
N ASN A 103 11.03 23.31 -32.47
CA ASN A 103 12.19 23.42 -33.32
C ASN A 103 12.04 22.55 -34.57
N ARG A 104 11.89 23.19 -35.75
CA ARG A 104 11.79 22.55 -37.07
C ARG A 104 10.96 21.26 -37.06
N PRO A 105 9.64 21.35 -36.78
CA PRO A 105 8.79 20.19 -36.55
C PRO A 105 8.83 19.21 -37.74
N ALA A 106 8.84 19.70 -38.98
CA ALA A 106 8.92 18.85 -40.17
C ALA A 106 10.18 17.98 -40.27
N GLN A 107 11.27 18.29 -39.54
CA GLN A 107 12.52 17.51 -39.58
C GLN A 107 12.65 16.54 -38.40
N TYR A 108 12.21 16.96 -37.21
CA TYR A 108 12.48 16.22 -35.97
C TYR A 108 11.27 15.48 -35.38
N SER A 109 10.04 15.73 -35.86
CA SER A 109 8.88 15.00 -35.36
C SER A 109 8.75 13.62 -36.01
N THR A 110 8.63 12.57 -35.19
CA THR A 110 8.26 11.22 -35.61
C THR A 110 7.03 10.76 -34.83
N VAL A 111 6.15 9.99 -35.48
CA VAL A 111 4.88 9.53 -34.87
C VAL A 111 5.11 8.46 -33.78
N ASP A 112 6.21 7.72 -33.85
CA ASP A 112 6.47 6.56 -32.99
C ASP A 112 6.92 6.86 -31.55
N ARG A 113 7.14 8.14 -31.19
CA ARG A 113 7.63 8.52 -29.84
C ARG A 113 6.55 8.66 -28.77
N LEU A 114 5.30 8.36 -29.07
CA LEU A 114 4.19 8.42 -28.10
C LEU A 114 3.56 7.04 -27.97
N GLU A 115 3.43 6.57 -26.73
CA GLU A 115 2.83 5.28 -26.38
C GLU A 115 1.52 5.08 -27.15
N ARG A 116 1.49 4.07 -28.04
CA ARG A 116 0.28 3.67 -28.75
C ARG A 116 -0.76 3.25 -27.72
N VAL A 117 -1.77 4.10 -27.51
CA VAL A 117 -3.03 3.71 -26.86
C VAL A 117 -3.54 2.46 -27.60
N ALA A 118 -3.91 1.43 -26.84
CA ALA A 118 -4.24 0.09 -27.33
C ALA A 118 -5.09 0.12 -28.61
N PRO A 119 -4.71 -0.62 -29.66
CA PRO A 119 -5.45 -0.61 -30.92
C PRO A 119 -6.87 -1.15 -30.68
N LYS A 120 -7.88 -0.42 -31.17
CA LYS A 120 -9.23 -0.97 -31.36
C LYS A 120 -9.12 -2.15 -32.35
N PRO A 121 -9.95 -3.20 -32.19
CA PRO A 121 -9.84 -4.39 -33.04
C PRO A 121 -10.07 -4.00 -34.50
N GLU A 122 -9.05 -4.18 -35.33
CA GLU A 122 -9.13 -3.94 -36.77
C GLU A 122 -10.07 -4.97 -37.41
N ALA A 123 -10.92 -4.50 -38.32
CA ALA A 123 -11.67 -5.39 -39.21
C ALA A 123 -10.66 -6.14 -40.08
N LYS A 124 -10.80 -7.47 -40.17
CA LYS A 124 -9.94 -8.33 -41.00
C LYS A 124 -9.83 -7.75 -42.42
N GLY A 125 -8.60 -7.43 -42.85
CA GLY A 125 -8.33 -7.03 -44.23
C GLY A 125 -8.67 -8.18 -45.19
N LEU A 126 -9.27 -7.84 -46.34
CA LEU A 126 -9.60 -8.82 -47.38
C LEU A 126 -8.32 -9.55 -47.81
N SER A 127 -8.35 -10.87 -47.73
CA SER A 127 -7.30 -11.72 -48.28
C SER A 127 -7.55 -11.93 -49.77
N TRP A 128 -6.50 -12.14 -50.57
CA TRP A 128 -6.63 -12.45 -52.01
C TRP A 128 -7.53 -13.67 -52.27
N SER A 129 -7.60 -14.60 -51.32
CA SER A 129 -8.52 -15.75 -51.29
C SER A 129 -10.01 -15.37 -51.16
N ASP A 130 -10.33 -14.18 -50.63
CA ASP A 130 -11.69 -13.65 -50.57
C ASP A 130 -12.09 -12.93 -51.88
N ILE A 131 -11.13 -12.60 -52.75
CA ILE A 131 -11.32 -11.82 -53.98
C ILE A 131 -11.36 -12.73 -55.23
N ASP A 132 -10.52 -13.77 -55.31
CA ASP A 132 -10.60 -14.78 -56.37
C ASP A 132 -10.56 -16.21 -55.79
N PRO A 133 -11.71 -16.74 -55.34
CA PRO A 133 -11.78 -18.06 -54.73
C PRO A 133 -11.56 -19.22 -55.72
N ALA A 134 -11.56 -18.95 -57.04
CA ALA A 134 -11.41 -19.97 -58.08
C ALA A 134 -10.04 -19.92 -58.79
N GLY A 135 -9.24 -18.86 -58.62
CA GLY A 135 -7.89 -18.74 -59.15
C GLY A 135 -7.83 -18.73 -60.68
N THR A 136 -8.86 -18.22 -61.35
CA THR A 136 -9.00 -18.28 -62.83
C THR A 136 -9.11 -16.91 -63.49
N ALA A 137 -9.17 -15.81 -62.74
CA ALA A 137 -9.44 -14.49 -63.32
C ALA A 137 -8.25 -13.88 -64.10
N TYR A 138 -7.04 -14.45 -63.99
CA TYR A 138 -5.82 -13.92 -64.62
C TYR A 138 -4.96 -15.01 -65.29
N CYS A 139 -5.57 -16.14 -65.66
CA CYS A 139 -4.89 -17.29 -66.27
C CYS A 139 -5.09 -17.38 -67.79
N ASP A 140 -5.32 -16.26 -68.47
CA ASP A 140 -5.28 -16.22 -69.94
C ASP A 140 -3.87 -15.79 -70.38
N ASP A 141 -3.17 -16.68 -71.08
CA ASP A 141 -1.79 -16.52 -71.54
C ASP A 141 -1.60 -15.36 -72.53
N ASP A 142 -2.68 -14.73 -73.02
CA ASP A 142 -2.66 -13.66 -74.03
C ASP A 142 -2.47 -12.25 -73.44
N ILE A 143 -2.36 -12.08 -72.11
CA ILE A 143 -2.17 -10.75 -71.48
C ILE A 143 -0.70 -10.30 -71.54
N TRP A 144 0.23 -11.23 -71.77
CA TRP A 144 1.68 -10.98 -71.77
C TRP A 144 2.34 -11.00 -73.16
N GLU A 145 1.56 -11.08 -74.25
CA GLU A 145 2.14 -10.94 -75.59
C GLU A 145 2.66 -9.51 -75.84
N SER A 146 3.92 -9.42 -76.28
CA SER A 146 4.59 -8.15 -76.57
C SER A 146 3.96 -7.45 -77.77
N VAL A 147 3.50 -6.22 -77.57
CA VAL A 147 2.93 -5.37 -78.63
C VAL A 147 3.98 -5.11 -79.73
N ASP A 148 3.69 -5.56 -80.95
CA ASP A 148 4.52 -5.34 -82.13
C ASP A 148 4.31 -3.92 -82.68
N TYR A 149 5.28 -3.03 -82.44
CA TYR A 149 5.28 -1.65 -82.94
C TYR A 149 5.77 -1.54 -84.40
N GLY A 150 5.89 -2.66 -85.12
CA GLY A 150 6.50 -2.77 -86.44
C GLY A 150 5.54 -2.67 -87.64
N ALA A 151 4.44 -1.91 -87.59
CA ALA A 151 3.64 -1.66 -88.80
C ALA A 151 2.85 -0.34 -88.74
N SER A 152 3.42 0.72 -89.33
CA SER A 152 2.81 1.56 -90.38
C SER A 152 3.25 3.03 -90.31
N SER A 153 3.57 3.56 -91.50
CA SER A 153 3.66 4.99 -91.86
C SER A 153 5.05 5.61 -91.72
N SER A 154 5.91 5.55 -92.74
CA SER A 154 5.88 6.28 -94.03
C SER A 154 6.40 7.73 -93.91
N GLU A 155 7.62 7.87 -94.42
CA GLU A 155 8.21 8.98 -95.18
C GLU A 155 8.67 10.29 -94.48
N ASP A 156 9.91 10.60 -94.85
CA ASP A 156 10.53 11.91 -95.09
C ASP A 156 10.86 12.85 -93.93
N ASP A 157 12.16 12.90 -93.62
CA ASP A 157 13.09 13.92 -94.14
C ASP A 157 14.06 14.53 -93.11
N LEU A 158 15.31 14.66 -93.56
CA LEU A 158 16.34 15.64 -93.17
C LEU A 158 17.18 15.43 -91.89
N THR A 159 18.30 14.73 -92.10
CA THR A 159 19.69 15.22 -91.96
C THR A 159 20.11 16.09 -90.75
N SER A 160 21.03 15.49 -89.97
CA SER A 160 22.39 15.99 -89.66
C SER A 160 22.66 16.83 -88.40
N LEU A 161 23.79 16.46 -87.76
CA LEU A 161 24.62 17.17 -86.76
C LEU A 161 24.02 17.19 -85.34
N SER A 162 24.73 16.92 -84.25
CA SER A 162 26.17 16.79 -83.97
C SER A 162 26.34 16.39 -82.49
N SER A 163 27.43 15.67 -82.21
CA SER A 163 28.31 15.80 -81.03
C SER A 163 27.75 15.63 -79.59
N ASP A 164 28.30 14.61 -78.93
CA ASP A 164 28.99 14.72 -77.62
C ASP A 164 28.31 15.47 -76.48
N ARG A 165 27.77 14.72 -75.52
CA ARG A 165 28.28 14.59 -74.14
C ARG A 165 27.17 14.10 -73.22
N ASP A 166 27.30 12.85 -72.77
CA ASP A 166 26.65 12.39 -71.56
C ASP A 166 27.33 13.02 -70.35
N GLU A 167 26.57 13.85 -69.63
CA GLU A 167 26.71 13.95 -68.17
C GLU A 167 25.31 13.88 -67.52
N PRO A 168 25.24 13.40 -66.26
CA PRO A 168 24.08 12.70 -65.72
C PRO A 168 23.34 13.52 -64.64
N ARG A 169 22.24 12.94 -64.11
CA ARG A 169 21.45 13.22 -62.88
C ARG A 169 19.96 13.45 -63.21
N THR A 170 18.97 12.95 -62.47
CA THR A 170 18.94 12.78 -61.00
C THR A 170 17.82 11.81 -60.62
N ARG A 171 18.16 10.70 -59.95
CA ARG A 171 17.23 9.97 -59.04
C ARG A 171 17.46 10.49 -57.62
N PRO A 172 16.46 10.56 -56.75
CA PRO A 172 16.60 11.16 -55.43
C PRO A 172 17.49 10.28 -54.54
N GLN A 173 18.51 10.89 -53.95
CA GLN A 173 19.32 10.30 -52.89
C GLN A 173 18.55 10.37 -51.57
N SER A 174 18.35 9.22 -50.92
CA SER A 174 18.15 9.13 -49.49
C SER A 174 19.51 9.28 -48.82
N SER A 175 19.65 10.29 -47.96
CA SER A 175 20.84 10.54 -47.16
C SER A 175 20.74 9.80 -45.83
N VAL A 176 21.21 8.55 -45.80
CA VAL A 176 21.69 7.94 -44.56
C VAL A 176 23.21 7.93 -44.67
N ALA A 177 23.89 8.62 -43.76
CA ALA A 177 25.33 8.49 -43.61
C ALA A 177 25.63 7.08 -43.06
N PRO A 178 26.38 6.22 -43.76
CA PRO A 178 26.98 5.07 -43.11
C PRO A 178 28.16 5.56 -42.29
N GLU A 179 28.21 5.12 -41.03
CA GLU A 179 29.43 5.11 -40.24
C GLU A 179 30.51 4.31 -41.00
N GLU A 180 31.76 4.72 -40.82
CA GLU A 180 32.97 4.27 -41.52
C GLU A 180 33.00 2.75 -41.78
N ASP A 181 32.74 2.36 -43.03
CA ASP A 181 32.98 1.00 -43.51
C ASP A 181 34.48 0.71 -43.42
N TYR A 182 34.82 -0.23 -42.55
CA TYR A 182 36.10 -0.93 -42.56
C TYR A 182 36.28 -1.61 -43.93
N VAL A 183 37.05 -0.99 -44.82
CA VAL A 183 37.42 -1.60 -46.11
C VAL A 183 38.49 -2.65 -45.84
N ILE A 184 38.10 -3.92 -45.99
CA ILE A 184 39.04 -5.04 -46.00
C ILE A 184 40.03 -4.80 -47.15
N SER A 185 41.32 -4.66 -46.86
CA SER A 185 42.36 -4.52 -47.88
C SER A 185 42.25 -5.63 -48.92
N GLU A 186 42.23 -5.26 -50.20
CA GLU A 186 42.20 -6.19 -51.34
C GLU A 186 43.38 -7.17 -51.35
N ASP A 187 44.46 -6.87 -50.62
CA ASP A 187 45.62 -7.74 -50.41
C ASP A 187 45.30 -9.05 -49.65
N VAL A 188 44.12 -9.15 -49.02
CA VAL A 188 43.65 -10.39 -48.37
C VAL A 188 43.05 -11.36 -49.39
N PHE A 189 42.64 -10.87 -50.57
CA PHE A 189 42.13 -11.70 -51.65
C PHE A 189 43.27 -12.04 -52.62
N SER A 190 43.77 -13.28 -52.57
CA SER A 190 44.53 -13.81 -53.69
C SER A 190 43.61 -13.83 -54.92
N SER A 191 44.00 -13.19 -56.02
CA SER A 191 43.34 -13.37 -57.31
C SER A 191 43.25 -14.87 -57.58
N GLY A 192 42.04 -15.37 -57.83
CA GLY A 192 41.75 -16.80 -58.04
C GLY A 192 42.34 -17.37 -59.34
N GLU A 193 43.52 -16.92 -59.75
CA GLU A 193 44.23 -17.35 -60.97
C GLU A 193 45.03 -18.64 -60.76
N ASP A 194 45.29 -19.02 -59.50
CA ASP A 194 46.00 -20.26 -59.20
C ASP A 194 44.99 -21.42 -59.12
N GLU A 195 44.53 -21.89 -60.30
CA GLU A 195 43.60 -23.02 -60.43
C GLU A 195 44.10 -24.25 -59.68
N ASP A 196 45.42 -24.45 -59.58
CA ASP A 196 46.05 -25.54 -58.83
C ASP A 196 45.89 -25.37 -57.32
N LEU A 197 45.96 -24.14 -56.82
CA LEU A 197 45.77 -23.82 -55.40
C LEU A 197 44.27 -23.89 -55.04
N VAL A 198 43.39 -23.45 -55.94
CA VAL A 198 41.93 -23.61 -55.82
C VAL A 198 41.53 -25.09 -55.91
N ALA A 199 42.14 -25.87 -56.80
CA ALA A 199 41.94 -27.31 -56.90
C ALA A 199 42.51 -28.05 -55.69
N SER A 200 43.65 -27.60 -55.16
CA SER A 200 44.26 -28.10 -53.91
C SER A 200 43.35 -27.82 -52.72
N ILE A 201 42.85 -26.59 -52.58
CA ILE A 201 41.86 -26.22 -51.56
C ILE A 201 40.60 -27.07 -51.73
N LYS A 202 39.99 -27.13 -52.93
CA LYS A 202 38.82 -27.97 -53.23
C LYS A 202 39.09 -29.46 -52.94
N SER A 203 40.32 -29.94 -53.15
CA SER A 203 40.72 -31.31 -52.84
C SER A 203 40.92 -31.56 -51.34
N ALA A 204 41.26 -30.53 -50.58
CA ALA A 204 41.40 -30.55 -49.12
C ALA A 204 40.04 -30.38 -48.39
N GLN A 205 38.98 -29.96 -49.10
CA GLN A 205 37.60 -29.90 -48.59
C GLN A 205 36.99 -31.30 -48.46
N PHE A 206 37.30 -31.98 -47.35
CA PHE A 206 36.85 -33.34 -47.05
C PHE A 206 35.32 -33.51 -46.94
N TRP A 207 34.55 -32.41 -46.91
CA TRP A 207 33.10 -32.38 -46.76
C TRP A 207 32.32 -32.40 -48.09
N ARG A 208 32.97 -32.23 -49.25
CA ARG A 208 32.29 -32.35 -50.55
C ARG A 208 32.11 -33.82 -50.93
N GLU A 209 30.86 -34.22 -51.23
CA GLU A 209 30.47 -35.60 -51.53
C GLU A 209 31.01 -36.14 -52.87
N GLU A 210 31.54 -35.27 -53.75
CA GLU A 210 31.81 -35.56 -55.16
C GLU A 210 32.98 -36.54 -55.43
N LYS A 211 33.75 -36.97 -54.42
CA LYS A 211 34.95 -37.81 -54.66
C LYS A 211 34.80 -39.32 -54.42
N HIS A 212 33.65 -39.84 -54.01
CA HIS A 212 33.54 -41.28 -53.67
C HIS A 212 32.35 -42.05 -54.26
N ALA A 213 31.67 -41.48 -55.27
CA ALA A 213 30.62 -42.21 -56.01
C ALA A 213 31.15 -43.38 -56.88
N ASP A 214 32.48 -43.47 -57.12
CA ASP A 214 33.07 -44.48 -58.02
C ASP A 214 33.61 -45.75 -57.33
N GLY A 215 33.17 -46.05 -56.10
CA GLY A 215 33.53 -47.29 -55.39
C GLY A 215 32.31 -48.13 -55.02
N LEU A 216 31.74 -48.87 -55.98
CA LEU A 216 30.63 -49.80 -55.76
C LEU A 216 30.98 -50.94 -54.77
N GLN A 217 29.99 -51.23 -53.91
CA GLN A 217 29.69 -52.52 -53.27
C GLN A 217 30.66 -53.09 -52.20
N GLN A 218 30.36 -52.77 -50.94
CA GLN A 218 30.31 -53.74 -49.82
C GLN A 218 29.49 -53.13 -48.67
N ASP A 219 28.68 -53.95 -47.98
CA ASP A 219 27.73 -53.63 -46.88
C ASP A 219 28.36 -53.00 -45.59
N GLY A 220 29.45 -52.25 -45.70
CA GLY A 220 30.05 -51.50 -44.62
C GLY A 220 29.82 -50.01 -44.80
N ILE A 221 29.36 -49.33 -43.74
CA ILE A 221 29.32 -47.85 -43.66
C ILE A 221 30.66 -47.31 -44.17
N SER A 222 30.67 -46.62 -45.32
CA SER A 222 31.88 -46.04 -45.90
C SER A 222 32.48 -45.03 -44.91
N SER A 223 33.57 -45.41 -44.25
CA SER A 223 34.24 -44.56 -43.26
C SER A 223 35.27 -43.64 -43.94
N ARG A 224 35.11 -42.33 -43.74
CA ARG A 224 36.00 -41.27 -44.22
C ARG A 224 37.12 -41.06 -43.19
N VAL A 225 38.37 -41.32 -43.59
CA VAL A 225 39.53 -41.11 -42.72
C VAL A 225 39.91 -39.64 -42.70
N ILE A 226 39.93 -39.02 -41.52
CA ILE A 226 40.32 -37.62 -41.31
C ILE A 226 41.55 -37.50 -40.42
N THR A 227 42.20 -36.34 -40.43
CA THR A 227 43.33 -36.07 -39.54
C THR A 227 42.86 -35.65 -38.16
N GLU A 228 43.68 -35.93 -37.13
CA GLU A 228 43.37 -35.55 -35.76
C GLU A 228 43.26 -34.03 -35.59
N LEU A 229 44.09 -33.26 -36.31
CA LEU A 229 44.01 -31.80 -36.34
C LEU A 229 42.66 -31.28 -36.86
N GLN A 230 42.12 -31.89 -37.92
CA GLN A 230 40.80 -31.52 -38.45
C GLN A 230 39.70 -31.80 -37.43
N MET A 231 39.74 -32.95 -36.74
CA MET A 231 38.78 -33.25 -35.67
C MET A 231 38.87 -32.29 -34.49
N VAL A 232 40.08 -31.93 -34.07
CA VAL A 232 40.30 -30.96 -32.99
C VAL A 232 39.69 -29.60 -33.37
N ARG A 233 39.89 -29.12 -34.60
CA ARG A 233 39.30 -27.84 -35.07
C ARG A 233 37.77 -27.88 -35.16
N GLU A 234 37.21 -28.96 -35.70
CA GLU A 234 35.77 -29.20 -35.72
C GLU A 234 35.19 -29.27 -34.30
N THR A 235 35.91 -29.89 -33.36
CA THR A 235 35.50 -29.95 -31.94
C THR A 235 35.51 -28.56 -31.31
N ILE A 236 36.56 -27.76 -31.53
CA ILE A 236 36.64 -26.38 -31.05
C ILE A 236 35.48 -25.54 -31.61
N SER A 237 35.22 -25.66 -32.91
CA SER A 237 34.13 -24.95 -33.59
C SER A 237 32.75 -25.36 -33.03
N MET A 238 32.55 -26.65 -32.73
CA MET A 238 31.34 -27.14 -32.09
C MET A 238 31.15 -26.54 -30.69
N LEU A 239 32.22 -26.51 -29.88
CA LEU A 239 32.18 -25.92 -28.54
C LEU A 239 31.94 -24.40 -28.56
N GLN A 240 32.41 -23.71 -29.60
CA GLN A 240 32.13 -22.30 -29.89
C GLN A 240 30.71 -22.06 -30.43
N GLY A 241 29.90 -23.10 -30.62
CA GLY A 241 28.55 -22.96 -31.15
C GLY A 241 28.52 -22.58 -32.63
N LEU A 242 29.54 -22.95 -33.40
CA LEU A 242 29.57 -22.83 -34.88
C LEU A 242 29.08 -24.12 -35.57
N PRO A 243 28.52 -24.03 -36.78
CA PRO A 243 28.10 -25.21 -37.53
C PRO A 243 29.32 -26.05 -37.94
N THR A 244 29.22 -27.37 -37.79
CA THR A 244 30.32 -28.33 -38.02
C THR A 244 29.86 -29.48 -38.89
N SER A 245 30.82 -30.16 -39.52
CA SER A 245 30.57 -31.32 -40.38
C SER A 245 30.60 -32.64 -39.61
N LEU A 246 31.33 -32.68 -38.49
CA LEU A 246 31.43 -33.86 -37.61
C LEU A 246 30.28 -33.98 -36.61
N PHE A 247 29.66 -32.85 -36.25
CA PHE A 247 28.65 -32.78 -35.20
C PHE A 247 27.35 -32.17 -35.71
N TRP A 248 26.24 -32.87 -35.49
CA TRP A 248 24.90 -32.42 -35.86
C TRP A 248 24.19 -31.89 -34.62
N ARG A 249 23.58 -30.70 -34.71
CA ARG A 249 22.73 -30.17 -33.65
C ARG A 249 21.28 -30.58 -33.88
N LEU A 250 20.71 -31.23 -32.88
CA LEU A 250 19.33 -31.68 -32.83
C LEU A 250 18.72 -31.11 -31.54
N ASP A 251 18.12 -29.93 -31.60
CA ASP A 251 17.47 -29.18 -30.50
C ASP A 251 18.23 -29.17 -29.15
N ASP A 252 18.14 -30.26 -28.37
CA ASP A 252 18.76 -30.42 -27.04
C ASP A 252 19.96 -31.38 -27.01
N SER A 253 20.34 -31.98 -28.14
CA SER A 253 21.48 -32.90 -28.23
C SER A 253 22.42 -32.57 -29.40
N ILE A 254 23.68 -32.95 -29.22
CA ILE A 254 24.70 -32.91 -30.27
C ILE A 254 25.06 -34.36 -30.60
N GLU A 255 24.87 -34.77 -31.85
CA GLU A 255 25.18 -36.12 -32.31
C GLU A 255 26.43 -36.14 -33.18
N VAL A 256 27.18 -37.25 -33.11
CA VAL A 256 28.41 -37.46 -33.89
C VAL A 256 28.07 -38.16 -35.20
N ASP A 257 28.56 -37.62 -36.31
CA ASP A 257 28.51 -38.32 -37.59
C ASP A 257 29.47 -39.53 -37.58
N ARG A 258 28.90 -40.73 -37.63
CA ARG A 258 29.64 -42.01 -37.59
C ARG A 258 30.38 -42.31 -38.89
N ARG A 259 30.21 -41.49 -39.92
CA ARG A 259 30.91 -41.63 -41.21
C ARG A 259 32.39 -41.30 -41.10
N TYR A 260 32.86 -40.60 -40.07
CA TYR A 260 34.26 -40.18 -39.96
C TYR A 260 35.08 -41.05 -38.99
N THR A 261 36.32 -41.40 -39.36
CA THR A 261 37.23 -42.24 -38.56
C THR A 261 38.67 -41.71 -38.55
N LEU A 262 39.45 -42.14 -37.55
CA LEU A 262 40.89 -41.89 -37.48
C LEU A 262 41.69 -43.13 -37.89
N ALA A 263 42.80 -42.94 -38.59
CA ALA A 263 43.66 -44.04 -39.05
C ALA A 263 44.32 -44.83 -37.90
N HIS A 264 44.58 -44.19 -36.76
CA HIS A 264 45.35 -44.76 -35.64
C HIS A 264 44.50 -45.13 -34.41
N LEU A 265 43.17 -44.97 -34.47
CA LEU A 265 42.24 -45.16 -33.35
C LEU A 265 41.05 -46.04 -33.77
N SER A 266 40.58 -46.91 -32.86
CA SER A 266 39.40 -47.72 -33.12
C SER A 266 38.13 -46.87 -33.07
N ASN A 267 37.14 -47.19 -33.93
CA ASN A 267 35.89 -46.42 -34.03
C ASN A 267 35.13 -46.38 -32.68
N GLY A 268 35.14 -47.48 -31.92
CA GLY A 268 34.49 -47.52 -30.60
C GLY A 268 35.09 -46.54 -29.58
N VAL A 269 36.42 -46.41 -29.53
CA VAL A 269 37.10 -45.47 -28.62
C VAL A 269 36.92 -44.03 -29.09
N LEU A 270 37.02 -43.79 -30.40
CA LEU A 270 36.80 -42.48 -30.99
C LEU A 270 35.38 -41.96 -30.68
N VAL A 271 34.36 -42.77 -30.92
CA VAL A 271 32.97 -42.39 -30.63
C VAL A 271 32.74 -42.17 -29.14
N ALA A 272 33.40 -42.94 -28.26
CA ALA A 272 33.30 -42.71 -26.81
C ALA A 272 33.88 -41.34 -26.40
N LEU A 273 35.04 -40.97 -26.92
CA LEU A 273 35.66 -39.65 -26.68
C LEU A 273 34.83 -38.50 -27.25
N LEU A 274 34.35 -38.64 -28.50
CA LEU A 274 33.53 -37.62 -29.13
C LEU A 274 32.17 -37.46 -28.44
N ARG A 275 31.57 -38.54 -27.93
CA ARG A 275 30.33 -38.45 -27.14
C ARG A 275 30.51 -37.67 -25.84
N GLU A 276 31.65 -37.80 -25.18
CA GLU A 276 31.95 -37.01 -23.98
C GLU A 276 31.97 -35.52 -24.32
N LEU A 277 32.67 -35.13 -25.39
CA LEU A 277 32.70 -33.77 -25.89
C LEU A 277 31.33 -33.28 -26.35
N CYS A 278 30.50 -34.13 -26.96
CA CYS A 278 29.13 -33.79 -27.34
C CYS A 278 28.25 -33.51 -26.13
N SER A 279 28.40 -34.27 -25.04
CA SER A 279 27.66 -34.03 -23.79
C SER A 279 28.01 -32.66 -23.20
N THR A 280 29.30 -32.33 -23.16
CA THR A 280 29.78 -31.01 -22.72
C THR A 280 29.28 -29.91 -23.66
N GLY A 281 29.40 -30.11 -24.97
CA GLY A 281 28.95 -29.16 -25.99
C GLY A 281 27.45 -28.90 -25.94
N ALA A 282 26.62 -29.94 -25.75
CA ALA A 282 25.17 -29.80 -25.63
C ALA A 282 24.80 -28.94 -24.42
N LYS A 283 25.45 -29.16 -23.26
CA LYS A 283 25.26 -28.34 -22.07
C LYS A 283 25.66 -26.88 -22.31
N ILE A 284 26.80 -26.62 -22.95
CA ILE A 284 27.24 -25.25 -23.29
C ILE A 284 26.28 -24.60 -24.30
N ASP A 285 25.76 -25.36 -25.26
CA ASP A 285 24.78 -24.89 -26.24
C ASP A 285 23.45 -24.49 -25.57
N THR A 286 23.03 -25.16 -24.48
CA THR A 286 21.86 -24.70 -23.71
C THR A 286 22.06 -23.29 -23.12
N LEU A 287 23.28 -22.96 -22.67
CA LEU A 287 23.64 -21.63 -22.19
C LEU A 287 23.69 -20.60 -23.32
N ARG A 288 24.24 -20.96 -24.49
CA ARG A 288 24.25 -20.08 -25.67
C ARG A 288 22.83 -19.76 -26.14
N ARG A 289 21.93 -20.75 -26.17
CA ARG A 289 20.50 -20.55 -26.46
C ARG A 289 19.82 -19.68 -25.40
N PHE A 290 20.21 -19.85 -24.13
CA PHE A 290 19.67 -19.02 -23.06
C PHE A 290 20.06 -17.55 -23.25
N SER A 291 21.33 -17.26 -23.50
CA SER A 291 21.85 -15.91 -23.78
C SER A 291 21.06 -15.16 -24.87
N GLN A 292 20.60 -15.87 -25.90
CA GLN A 292 19.81 -15.30 -27.00
C GLN A 292 18.37 -14.92 -26.62
N THR A 293 17.88 -15.32 -25.45
CA THR A 293 16.51 -15.04 -24.99
C THR A 293 16.39 -13.62 -24.40
N SER A 294 15.35 -12.86 -24.76
CA SER A 294 15.14 -11.53 -24.16
C SER A 294 14.63 -11.64 -22.72
N GLN A 295 15.30 -10.99 -21.77
CA GLN A 295 14.90 -10.96 -20.35
C GLN A 295 14.29 -9.61 -19.97
N SER A 296 13.12 -9.62 -19.33
CA SER A 296 12.44 -8.40 -18.85
C SER A 296 12.89 -7.97 -17.44
N ILE A 297 13.31 -8.91 -16.60
CA ILE A 297 13.61 -8.67 -15.18
C ILE A 297 15.08 -8.25 -14.99
N ALA A 298 15.31 -7.19 -14.22
CA ALA A 298 16.64 -6.58 -14.06
C ALA A 298 17.73 -7.56 -13.55
N TYR A 299 17.44 -8.38 -12.54
CA TYR A 299 18.44 -9.32 -12.02
C TYR A 299 18.68 -10.53 -12.96
N MET A 300 17.67 -10.92 -13.75
CA MET A 300 17.84 -11.93 -14.80
C MET A 300 18.70 -11.39 -15.95
N GLN A 301 18.63 -10.09 -16.25
CA GLN A 301 19.54 -9.45 -17.19
C GLN A 301 20.99 -9.46 -16.67
N THR A 302 21.20 -9.26 -15.35
CA THR A 302 22.55 -9.41 -14.78
C THR A 302 23.05 -10.84 -14.82
N PHE A 303 22.18 -11.81 -14.59
CA PHE A 303 22.53 -13.23 -14.73
C PHE A 303 22.91 -13.57 -16.17
N HIS A 304 22.11 -13.12 -17.17
CA HIS A 304 22.43 -13.22 -18.59
C HIS A 304 23.81 -12.65 -18.93
N ARG A 305 24.05 -11.38 -18.57
CA ARG A 305 25.31 -10.69 -18.86
C ARG A 305 26.51 -11.41 -18.25
N ARG A 306 26.34 -12.06 -17.09
CA ARG A 306 27.41 -12.81 -16.44
C ARG A 306 27.66 -14.15 -17.12
N ILE A 307 26.62 -14.87 -17.54
CA ILE A 307 26.77 -16.07 -18.38
C ILE A 307 27.51 -15.71 -19.68
N ASP A 308 27.15 -14.60 -20.32
CA ASP A 308 27.82 -14.15 -21.56
C ASP A 308 29.30 -13.85 -21.33
N ALA A 309 29.65 -13.25 -20.19
CA ALA A 309 31.05 -13.00 -19.84
C ALA A 309 31.83 -14.30 -19.63
N ILE A 310 31.23 -15.32 -18.98
CA ILE A 310 31.86 -16.63 -18.76
C ILE A 310 32.00 -17.39 -20.09
N LEU A 311 30.96 -17.38 -20.94
CA LEU A 311 31.00 -17.95 -22.29
C LEU A 311 32.07 -17.28 -23.16
N GLY A 312 32.15 -15.94 -23.12
CA GLY A 312 33.19 -15.19 -23.83
C GLY A 312 34.61 -15.51 -23.34
N GLY A 313 34.78 -15.73 -22.02
CA GLY A 313 36.04 -16.20 -21.45
C GLY A 313 36.44 -17.60 -21.95
N PHE A 314 35.47 -18.50 -22.04
CA PHE A 314 35.67 -19.84 -22.59
C PHE A 314 35.98 -19.81 -24.10
N ASP A 315 35.29 -18.96 -24.88
CA ASP A 315 35.56 -18.79 -26.31
C ASP A 315 36.95 -18.19 -26.57
N ALA A 316 37.40 -17.26 -25.73
CA ALA A 316 38.76 -16.74 -25.76
C ALA A 316 39.80 -17.82 -25.42
N TYR A 317 39.50 -18.70 -24.45
CA TYR A 317 40.34 -19.84 -24.11
C TYR A 317 40.48 -20.82 -25.28
N LEU A 318 39.36 -21.19 -25.92
CA LEU A 318 39.33 -22.07 -27.09
C LEU A 318 40.09 -21.47 -28.28
N SER A 319 39.91 -20.17 -28.54
CA SER A 319 40.64 -19.44 -29.58
C SER A 319 42.15 -19.44 -29.32
N ARG A 320 42.56 -19.35 -28.04
CA ARG A 320 43.97 -19.45 -27.66
C ARG A 320 44.53 -20.86 -27.92
N ILE A 321 43.76 -21.92 -27.66
CA ILE A 321 44.16 -23.29 -28.04
C ILE A 321 44.33 -23.39 -29.55
N GLU A 322 43.35 -22.89 -30.32
CA GLU A 322 43.41 -22.93 -31.78
C GLU A 322 44.62 -22.17 -32.34
N SER A 323 44.94 -21.00 -31.78
CA SER A 323 46.10 -20.20 -32.18
C SER A 323 47.43 -20.95 -32.07
N ARG A 324 47.57 -21.89 -31.11
CA ARG A 324 48.78 -22.72 -30.96
C ARG A 324 48.98 -23.66 -32.16
N TYR A 325 47.90 -24.10 -32.80
CA TYR A 325 47.97 -24.96 -33.99
C TYR A 325 48.22 -24.17 -35.29
N LEU A 326 48.15 -22.84 -35.26
CA LEU A 326 48.39 -21.97 -36.41
C LEU A 326 49.82 -21.38 -36.43
N SER A 327 50.50 -21.32 -35.28
CA SER A 327 51.83 -20.72 -35.18
C SER A 327 52.89 -21.55 -35.90
N ARG A 328 53.51 -21.00 -36.95
CA ARG A 328 54.54 -21.67 -37.78
C ARG A 328 55.87 -21.93 -37.05
N ASN A 329 56.09 -21.34 -35.88
CA ASN A 329 57.39 -21.31 -35.21
C ASN A 329 57.53 -22.28 -34.02
N LEU A 330 56.47 -23.03 -33.68
CA LEU A 330 56.45 -23.97 -32.55
C LEU A 330 55.95 -25.33 -33.04
N GLU A 331 56.73 -26.40 -32.81
CA GLU A 331 56.26 -27.77 -33.01
C GLU A 331 55.29 -28.13 -31.86
N VAL A 332 53.99 -28.03 -32.13
CA VAL A 332 52.94 -28.35 -31.15
C VAL A 332 52.37 -29.73 -31.44
N THR A 333 52.34 -30.60 -30.42
CA THR A 333 51.69 -31.90 -30.50
C THR A 333 50.17 -31.74 -30.50
N VAL A 334 49.51 -32.32 -31.50
CA VAL A 334 48.04 -32.35 -31.60
C VAL A 334 47.56 -33.64 -30.95
N SER A 335 46.65 -33.53 -29.98
CA SER A 335 46.04 -34.68 -29.32
C SER A 335 44.61 -34.34 -28.94
N LEU A 336 43.66 -35.15 -29.41
CA LEU A 336 42.25 -35.04 -29.04
C LEU A 336 42.05 -35.29 -27.54
N LEU A 337 42.84 -36.19 -26.95
CA LEU A 337 42.77 -36.49 -25.53
C LEU A 337 43.18 -35.28 -24.67
N GLN A 338 44.21 -34.53 -25.09
CA GLN A 338 44.62 -33.31 -24.42
C GLN A 338 43.50 -32.27 -24.47
N LEU A 339 42.87 -32.08 -25.64
CA LEU A 339 41.72 -31.19 -25.78
C LEU A 339 40.56 -31.59 -24.87
N CYS A 340 40.25 -32.90 -24.76
CA CYS A 340 39.21 -33.37 -23.85
C CYS A 340 39.51 -33.01 -22.39
N GLN A 341 40.75 -33.16 -21.93
CA GLN A 341 41.16 -32.82 -20.57
C GLN A 341 41.07 -31.30 -20.31
N ASP A 342 41.61 -30.51 -21.24
CA ASP A 342 41.61 -29.05 -21.20
C ASP A 342 40.17 -28.50 -21.15
N VAL A 343 39.30 -28.99 -22.03
CA VAL A 343 37.88 -28.61 -22.07
C VAL A 343 37.16 -29.04 -20.80
N ARG A 344 37.40 -30.24 -20.29
CA ARG A 344 36.76 -30.72 -19.05
C ARG A 344 37.16 -29.87 -17.84
N GLN A 345 38.39 -29.35 -17.81
CA GLN A 345 38.87 -28.50 -16.72
C GLN A 345 38.24 -27.10 -16.77
N GLU A 346 38.21 -26.47 -17.94
CA GLU A 346 37.75 -25.07 -18.08
C GLU A 346 36.22 -24.94 -18.22
N SER A 347 35.50 -26.03 -18.54
CA SER A 347 34.04 -26.01 -18.70
C SER A 347 33.26 -26.28 -17.40
N LYS A 348 33.93 -26.58 -16.27
CA LYS A 348 33.26 -26.97 -15.01
C LYS A 348 32.16 -26.00 -14.57
N LEU A 349 32.49 -24.70 -14.46
CA LEU A 349 31.52 -23.66 -14.11
C LEU A 349 30.35 -23.58 -15.10
N LEU A 350 30.64 -23.68 -16.40
CA LEU A 350 29.61 -23.68 -17.45
C LEU A 350 28.68 -24.90 -17.34
N LEU A 351 29.20 -26.07 -16.99
CA LEU A 351 28.39 -27.27 -16.82
C LEU A 351 27.47 -27.17 -15.61
N LEU A 352 27.94 -26.58 -14.51
CA LEU A 352 27.11 -26.28 -13.34
C LEU A 352 25.99 -25.29 -13.69
N LEU A 353 26.33 -24.20 -14.37
CA LEU A 353 25.34 -23.19 -14.80
C LEU A 353 24.32 -23.75 -15.80
N ALA A 354 24.74 -24.65 -16.69
CA ALA A 354 23.83 -25.32 -17.62
C ALA A 354 22.78 -26.16 -16.87
N GLU A 355 23.18 -26.82 -15.78
CA GLU A 355 22.26 -27.55 -14.92
C GLU A 355 21.26 -26.62 -14.24
N VAL A 356 21.72 -25.49 -13.68
CA VAL A 356 20.83 -24.46 -13.11
C VAL A 356 19.83 -23.95 -14.15
N VAL A 357 20.28 -23.63 -15.37
CA VAL A 357 19.42 -23.15 -16.47
C VAL A 357 18.39 -24.19 -16.90
N SER A 358 18.77 -25.47 -16.95
CA SER A 358 17.84 -26.55 -17.30
C SER A 358 16.71 -26.71 -16.27
N GLN A 359 17.00 -26.50 -14.98
CA GLN A 359 16.04 -26.69 -13.89
C GLN A 359 14.98 -25.58 -13.83
N PHE A 360 15.32 -24.32 -14.15
CA PHE A 360 14.33 -23.23 -14.06
C PHE A 360 13.51 -22.99 -15.33
N ARG A 361 13.92 -23.47 -16.51
CA ARG A 361 13.10 -23.39 -17.76
C ARG A 361 11.76 -24.14 -17.67
N SER A 362 11.56 -24.97 -16.66
CA SER A 362 10.42 -25.91 -16.58
C SER A 362 9.19 -25.38 -15.82
N GLY A 363 9.12 -24.12 -15.36
CA GLY A 363 7.83 -23.66 -14.78
C GLY A 363 7.68 -22.21 -14.32
N SER A 364 6.41 -21.78 -14.23
CA SER A 364 5.82 -20.43 -14.02
C SER A 364 6.44 -19.42 -13.03
N ASN A 365 7.34 -19.83 -12.12
CA ASN A 365 8.03 -18.93 -11.15
C ASN A 365 9.54 -18.89 -11.47
N GLU A 366 9.84 -18.71 -12.75
CA GLU A 366 11.18 -18.80 -13.34
C GLU A 366 12.24 -17.93 -12.65
N PRO A 367 11.95 -16.66 -12.26
CA PRO A 367 13.02 -15.76 -11.90
C PRO A 367 13.40 -15.88 -10.40
N ILE A 368 12.49 -16.24 -9.49
CA ILE A 368 12.85 -16.44 -8.06
C ILE A 368 13.54 -17.79 -7.88
N LYS A 369 13.12 -18.81 -8.62
CA LYS A 369 13.78 -20.11 -8.64
C LYS A 369 15.25 -19.99 -9.05
N CYS A 370 15.59 -19.09 -9.97
CA CYS A 370 16.99 -18.86 -10.36
C CYS A 370 17.86 -18.47 -9.15
N LEU A 371 17.42 -17.50 -8.33
CA LEU A 371 18.17 -17.09 -7.14
C LEU A 371 18.24 -18.19 -6.07
N ASP A 372 17.16 -18.94 -5.88
CA ASP A 372 17.14 -20.08 -4.95
C ASP A 372 18.11 -21.19 -5.40
N LEU A 373 18.13 -21.52 -6.69
CA LEU A 373 19.02 -22.54 -7.24
C LEU A 373 20.49 -22.11 -7.19
N LEU A 374 20.80 -20.86 -7.53
CA LEU A 374 22.17 -20.34 -7.39
C LEU A 374 22.65 -20.40 -5.93
N TYR A 375 21.76 -20.07 -4.99
CA TYR A 375 22.07 -20.15 -3.57
C TYR A 375 22.31 -21.59 -3.09
N ASP A 376 21.47 -22.53 -3.53
CA ASP A 376 21.58 -23.95 -3.21
C ASP A 376 22.89 -24.54 -3.79
N GLU A 377 23.27 -24.17 -5.01
CA GLU A 377 24.54 -24.59 -5.65
C GLU A 377 25.79 -23.99 -4.96
N VAL A 378 25.76 -22.71 -4.57
CA VAL A 378 26.85 -22.10 -3.81
C VAL A 378 27.06 -22.83 -2.47
N CYS A 379 25.96 -23.18 -1.78
CA CYS A 379 26.04 -23.98 -0.56
C CYS A 379 26.59 -25.39 -0.81
N GLY A 380 26.18 -26.01 -1.93
CA GLY A 380 26.65 -27.34 -2.35
C GLY A 380 28.16 -27.39 -2.63
N LEU A 381 28.68 -26.43 -3.39
CA LEU A 381 30.11 -26.34 -3.73
C LEU A 381 30.99 -26.12 -2.49
N GLN A 382 30.52 -25.28 -1.56
CA GLN A 382 31.25 -25.07 -0.30
C GLN A 382 31.30 -26.36 0.54
N ALA A 383 30.20 -27.10 0.61
CA ALA A 383 30.14 -28.38 1.33
C ALA A 383 31.03 -29.45 0.66
N ALA A 384 31.22 -29.38 -0.66
CA ALA A 384 32.11 -30.24 -1.42
C ALA A 384 33.59 -29.86 -1.29
N GLY A 385 33.91 -28.64 -0.83
CA GLY A 385 35.28 -28.14 -0.66
C GLY A 385 35.97 -27.69 -1.96
N ASP A 386 35.19 -27.31 -2.99
CA ASP A 386 35.73 -26.76 -4.24
C ASP A 386 35.82 -25.23 -4.18
N ASP A 387 36.90 -24.72 -3.57
CA ASP A 387 37.05 -23.29 -3.25
C ASP A 387 37.06 -22.38 -4.49
N ALA A 388 37.61 -22.83 -5.63
CA ALA A 388 37.74 -22.00 -6.82
C ALA A 388 36.40 -21.78 -7.53
N GLU A 389 35.63 -22.87 -7.70
CA GLU A 389 34.29 -22.81 -8.29
C GLU A 389 33.30 -22.13 -7.35
N PHE A 390 33.43 -22.39 -6.04
CA PHE A 390 32.66 -21.70 -5.00
C PHE A 390 32.80 -20.19 -5.09
N MET A 391 34.02 -19.65 -5.14
CA MET A 391 34.25 -18.21 -5.20
C MET A 391 33.67 -17.60 -6.48
N SER A 392 33.87 -18.25 -7.62
CA SER A 392 33.35 -17.79 -8.91
C SER A 392 31.81 -17.77 -8.94
N LEU A 393 31.16 -18.80 -8.40
CA LEU A 393 29.71 -18.88 -8.32
C LEU A 393 29.14 -17.93 -7.25
N ALA A 394 29.84 -17.72 -6.14
CA ALA A 394 29.47 -16.75 -5.12
C ALA A 394 29.49 -15.33 -5.69
N GLU A 395 30.53 -14.93 -6.42
CA GLU A 395 30.59 -13.63 -7.11
C GLU A 395 29.41 -13.44 -8.08
N LEU A 396 29.04 -14.49 -8.83
CA LEU A 396 27.86 -14.49 -9.68
C LEU A 396 26.57 -14.29 -8.87
N PHE A 397 26.41 -15.03 -7.78
CA PHE A 397 25.26 -14.94 -6.89
C PHE A 397 25.13 -13.53 -6.31
N PHE A 398 26.20 -12.94 -5.77
CA PHE A 398 26.15 -11.58 -5.20
C PHE A 398 25.83 -10.52 -6.25
N ALA A 399 26.31 -10.66 -7.49
CA ALA A 399 25.96 -9.75 -8.56
C ALA A 399 24.44 -9.78 -8.89
N CYS A 400 23.83 -10.98 -8.89
CA CYS A 400 22.39 -11.14 -9.12
C CYS A 400 21.57 -10.74 -7.88
N PHE A 401 22.07 -11.03 -6.69
CA PHE A 401 21.44 -10.65 -5.44
C PHE A 401 21.46 -9.13 -5.25
N GLU A 402 22.54 -8.44 -5.61
CA GLU A 402 22.62 -6.98 -5.47
C GLU A 402 21.56 -6.26 -6.32
N THR A 403 21.32 -6.72 -7.56
CA THR A 403 20.28 -6.16 -8.42
C THR A 403 18.88 -6.47 -7.91
N TYR A 404 18.66 -7.67 -7.35
CA TYR A 404 17.42 -8.00 -6.65
C TYR A 404 17.23 -7.19 -5.35
N ALA A 405 18.30 -6.91 -4.61
CA ALA A 405 18.27 -6.22 -3.34
C ALA A 405 18.07 -4.70 -3.50
N ARG A 406 18.28 -4.14 -4.69
CA ARG A 406 18.12 -2.69 -4.92
C ARG A 406 16.71 -2.18 -4.56
N PRO A 407 15.60 -2.78 -5.02
CA PRO A 407 14.26 -2.43 -4.54
C PRO A 407 14.09 -2.55 -3.02
N ILE A 408 14.70 -3.58 -2.40
CA ILE A 408 14.66 -3.77 -0.93
C ILE A 408 15.39 -2.62 -0.21
N ARG A 409 16.55 -2.19 -0.73
CA ARG A 409 17.31 -1.06 -0.19
C ARG A 409 16.52 0.24 -0.31
N LEU A 410 15.98 0.54 -1.51
CA LEU A 410 15.15 1.73 -1.74
C LEU A 410 13.92 1.76 -0.83
N TRP A 411 13.30 0.60 -0.59
CA TRP A 411 12.19 0.47 0.33
C TRP A 411 12.59 0.76 1.78
N MET A 412 13.69 0.17 2.27
CA MET A 412 14.16 0.38 3.66
C MET A 412 14.75 1.77 3.92
N GLU A 413 15.40 2.37 2.91
CA GLU A 413 16.09 3.65 3.04
C GLU A 413 15.18 4.85 2.77
N ALA A 414 14.41 4.80 1.69
CA ALA A 414 13.63 5.94 1.21
C ALA A 414 12.11 5.71 1.31
N GLY A 415 11.66 4.50 1.65
CA GLY A 415 10.25 4.15 1.63
C GLY A 415 9.65 4.22 0.21
N LEU A 416 10.47 3.99 -0.82
CA LEU A 416 10.06 4.06 -2.21
C LEU A 416 9.89 2.64 -2.77
N LEU A 417 8.77 2.42 -3.44
CA LEU A 417 8.61 1.30 -4.36
C LEU A 417 8.83 1.87 -5.76
N GLU A 418 9.70 1.23 -6.54
CA GLU A 418 9.78 1.53 -7.98
C GLU A 418 8.45 1.09 -8.60
N ASP A 419 7.77 2.00 -9.31
CA ASP A 419 6.56 1.71 -10.08
C ASP A 419 6.94 0.90 -11.32
N SER A 420 7.48 -0.30 -11.13
CA SER A 420 7.76 -1.22 -12.21
C SER A 420 6.60 -2.18 -12.35
N SER A 421 6.20 -2.43 -13.60
CA SER A 421 5.26 -3.45 -14.06
C SER A 421 5.64 -4.90 -13.67
N GLU A 422 6.57 -5.06 -12.73
CA GLU A 422 7.19 -6.31 -12.36
C GLU A 422 6.44 -6.95 -11.19
N LYS A 423 5.70 -8.02 -11.50
CA LYS A 423 5.07 -8.92 -10.52
C LYS A 423 6.09 -9.73 -9.68
N SER A 424 7.37 -9.32 -9.66
CA SER A 424 8.47 -10.07 -9.05
C SER A 424 8.74 -9.67 -7.59
N PHE A 425 8.33 -8.47 -7.16
CA PHE A 425 8.55 -8.01 -5.80
C PHE A 425 7.39 -8.40 -4.87
N PHE A 426 7.73 -8.85 -3.64
CA PHE A 426 6.75 -9.39 -2.67
C PHE A 426 5.93 -8.34 -1.92
N ILE A 427 6.19 -7.04 -2.14
CA ILE A 427 5.44 -5.93 -1.54
C ILE A 427 4.61 -5.25 -2.63
N HIS A 428 3.31 -5.12 -2.39
CA HIS A 428 2.41 -4.45 -3.31
C HIS A 428 1.82 -3.20 -2.68
N LYS A 429 1.73 -2.15 -3.50
CA LYS A 429 0.94 -0.97 -3.18
C LYS A 429 -0.51 -1.24 -3.57
N SER A 430 -1.36 -1.44 -2.57
CA SER A 430 -2.80 -1.52 -2.80
C SER A 430 -3.28 -0.14 -3.25
N ARG A 431 -4.01 -0.06 -4.37
CA ARG A 431 -4.67 1.18 -4.80
C ARG A 431 -5.82 1.46 -3.84
N SER A 432 -5.53 2.06 -2.69
CA SER A 432 -6.53 2.54 -1.75
C SER A 432 -6.39 4.06 -1.54
N ASP A 433 -7.53 4.70 -1.26
CA ASP A 433 -7.76 6.14 -1.13
C ASP A 433 -6.62 6.92 -0.46
N SER A 434 -6.50 8.19 -0.86
CA SER A 434 -5.52 9.18 -0.35
C SER A 434 -5.62 9.53 1.15
N ASP A 435 -6.34 8.74 1.97
CA ASP A 435 -6.46 8.99 3.40
C ASP A 435 -5.22 8.51 4.14
N LEU A 436 -4.42 9.47 4.64
CA LEU A 436 -3.22 9.22 5.44
C LEU A 436 -3.51 8.43 6.73
N ARG A 437 -4.77 8.39 7.20
CA ARG A 437 -5.16 7.70 8.44
C ARG A 437 -5.13 6.17 8.32
N THR A 438 -5.19 5.64 7.11
CA THR A 438 -5.17 4.18 6.84
C THR A 438 -3.85 3.71 6.23
N LEU A 439 -2.85 4.59 6.18
CA LEU A 439 -1.54 4.34 5.58
C LEU A 439 -0.88 3.04 6.08
N TRP A 440 -0.92 2.79 7.39
CA TRP A 440 -0.27 1.62 7.98
C TRP A 440 -0.96 0.30 7.61
N GLN A 441 -2.29 0.32 7.46
CA GLN A 441 -3.12 -0.87 7.28
C GLN A 441 -3.35 -1.21 5.81
N ASP A 442 -3.72 -0.22 5.01
CA ASP A 442 -4.39 -0.46 3.72
C ASP A 442 -3.53 -0.15 2.50
N TRP A 443 -2.44 0.62 2.64
CA TRP A 443 -1.66 1.10 1.48
C TRP A 443 -0.69 0.06 0.95
N TYR A 444 -0.15 -0.79 1.82
CA TYR A 444 0.83 -1.81 1.45
C TYR A 444 0.46 -3.15 2.04
N SER A 445 0.46 -4.17 1.18
CA SER A 445 0.18 -5.56 1.51
C SER A 445 1.34 -6.45 1.07
N LEU A 446 1.52 -7.54 1.80
CA LEU A 446 2.37 -8.66 1.38
C LEU A 446 1.56 -9.61 0.50
N ASP A 447 2.20 -10.21 -0.49
CA ASP A 447 1.60 -11.27 -1.32
C ASP A 447 1.54 -12.58 -0.52
N ASP A 448 0.57 -12.67 0.39
CA ASP A 448 0.36 -13.84 1.26
C ASP A 448 -0.80 -14.73 0.79
N ALA A 449 -1.40 -14.41 -0.36
CA ALA A 449 -2.62 -15.05 -0.86
C ALA A 449 -2.44 -16.53 -1.27
N SER A 450 -1.20 -17.04 -1.35
CA SER A 450 -0.88 -18.40 -1.80
C SER A 450 -0.05 -19.23 -0.82
N GLY A 451 0.30 -18.70 0.36
CA GLY A 451 1.15 -19.39 1.34
C GLY A 451 2.63 -19.54 0.93
N LEU A 452 3.00 -19.17 -0.31
CA LEU A 452 4.37 -18.91 -0.72
C LEU A 452 4.52 -17.41 -0.98
N VAL A 453 5.09 -16.70 -0.01
CA VAL A 453 5.60 -15.35 -0.24
C VAL A 453 6.49 -15.39 -1.48
N ASN A 454 6.26 -14.47 -2.42
CA ASN A 454 7.01 -14.32 -3.67
C ASN A 454 8.45 -13.78 -3.41
N ALA A 455 9.20 -14.47 -2.56
CA ALA A 455 10.54 -14.11 -2.10
C ALA A 455 11.46 -15.35 -2.07
N PRO A 456 12.76 -15.16 -2.37
CA PRO A 456 13.77 -16.21 -2.25
C PRO A 456 13.81 -16.84 -0.85
N LYS A 457 14.10 -18.13 -0.76
CA LYS A 457 14.09 -18.92 0.49
C LYS A 457 14.90 -18.25 1.61
N PHE A 458 16.06 -17.71 1.27
CA PHE A 458 16.98 -17.05 2.20
C PHE A 458 16.51 -15.68 2.71
N ILE A 459 15.49 -15.06 2.09
CA ILE A 459 14.93 -13.75 2.51
C ILE A 459 13.65 -13.91 3.33
N ARG A 460 12.90 -15.01 3.12
CA ARG A 460 11.63 -15.31 3.81
C ARG A 460 11.62 -15.00 5.33
N PRO A 461 12.62 -15.39 6.14
CA PRO A 461 12.59 -15.08 7.58
C PRO A 461 12.64 -13.58 7.89
N LEU A 462 13.16 -12.76 6.97
CA LEU A 462 13.35 -11.32 7.15
C LEU A 462 12.27 -10.47 6.45
N VAL A 463 11.40 -11.07 5.63
CA VAL A 463 10.37 -10.36 4.84
C VAL A 463 9.51 -9.45 5.71
N HIS A 464 9.02 -9.95 6.85
CA HIS A 464 8.15 -9.18 7.73
C HIS A 464 8.88 -7.95 8.33
N LYS A 465 10.15 -8.10 8.70
CA LYS A 465 10.99 -6.99 9.20
C LYS A 465 11.28 -5.97 8.10
N ILE A 466 11.61 -6.41 6.88
CA ILE A 466 11.81 -5.53 5.73
C ILE A 466 10.53 -4.73 5.43
N PHE A 467 9.38 -5.40 5.48
CA PHE A 467 8.08 -4.79 5.25
C PHE A 467 7.76 -3.70 6.29
N ILE A 468 7.90 -4.00 7.59
CA ILE A 468 7.69 -3.01 8.65
C ILE A 468 8.67 -1.86 8.53
N THR A 469 9.95 -2.13 8.26
CA THR A 469 10.99 -1.11 8.15
C THR A 469 10.66 -0.08 7.08
N GLY A 470 10.28 -0.53 5.87
CA GLY A 470 9.90 0.42 4.83
C GLY A 470 8.54 1.08 5.08
N LYS A 471 7.56 0.42 5.73
CA LYS A 471 6.33 1.09 6.20
C LYS A 471 6.64 2.24 7.16
N SER A 472 7.50 2.00 8.15
CA SER A 472 7.99 3.03 9.07
C SER A 472 8.69 4.17 8.34
N MET A 473 9.45 3.85 7.29
CA MET A 473 10.15 4.83 6.47
C MET A 473 9.20 5.69 5.63
N VAL A 474 8.19 5.09 5.01
CA VAL A 474 7.09 5.81 4.33
C VAL A 474 6.39 6.74 5.32
N PHE A 475 6.11 6.26 6.53
CA PHE A 475 5.46 7.04 7.57
C PHE A 475 6.29 8.28 7.96
N LEU A 476 7.59 8.10 8.19
CA LEU A 476 8.54 9.19 8.49
C LEU A 476 8.61 10.23 7.38
N ARG A 477 8.53 9.79 6.12
CA ARG A 477 8.50 10.68 4.97
C ARG A 477 7.25 11.55 4.95
N HIS A 478 6.07 10.96 5.19
CA HIS A 478 4.82 11.74 5.26
C HIS A 478 4.75 12.67 6.48
N LEU A 479 5.54 12.41 7.53
CA LEU A 479 5.72 13.32 8.66
C LEU A 479 6.65 14.51 8.33
N ASN A 480 7.30 14.54 7.16
CA ASN A 480 8.41 15.46 6.84
C ASN A 480 9.52 15.45 7.91
N ALA A 481 9.68 14.33 8.62
CA ALA A 481 10.72 14.17 9.65
C ALA A 481 12.01 13.61 9.05
N TYR A 482 11.94 13.11 7.82
CA TYR A 482 13.07 12.60 7.07
C TYR A 482 13.41 13.56 5.92
N ASP A 483 14.34 14.48 6.19
CA ASP A 483 15.20 15.04 5.15
C ASP A 483 16.31 14.02 4.93
N GLY A 484 16.61 13.66 3.69
CA GLY A 484 17.60 12.62 3.32
C GLY A 484 19.05 12.92 3.68
N ASP A 485 19.29 13.76 4.69
CA ASP A 485 20.57 14.36 5.10
C ASP A 485 20.94 14.04 6.56
N VAL A 486 20.29 13.07 7.20
CA VAL A 486 20.79 12.53 8.48
C VAL A 486 22.05 11.71 8.17
N GLY A 487 23.21 12.34 8.36
CA GLY A 487 24.56 11.91 7.98
C GLY A 487 25.10 10.61 8.60
N THR A 488 24.37 9.51 8.53
CA THR A 488 24.94 8.17 8.58
C THR A 488 24.74 7.50 7.22
N PRO A 489 25.81 7.21 6.44
CA PRO A 489 25.67 6.40 5.25
C PRO A 489 25.14 5.03 5.69
N ARG A 490 23.85 4.77 5.44
CA ARG A 490 23.28 3.44 5.67
C ARG A 490 23.98 2.51 4.67
N LYS A 491 24.96 1.74 5.13
CA LYS A 491 25.57 0.69 4.31
C LYS A 491 24.57 -0.46 4.24
N THR A 492 23.62 -0.37 3.31
CA THR A 492 22.65 -1.44 3.04
C THR A 492 23.12 -2.37 1.92
N SER A 493 24.27 -2.07 1.31
CA SER A 493 24.92 -2.99 0.38
C SER A 493 25.69 -4.06 1.11
N LEU A 494 25.40 -5.31 0.73
CA LEU A 494 26.17 -6.49 1.07
C LEU A 494 27.11 -6.79 -0.08
N ALA A 495 28.38 -6.47 0.10
CA ALA A 495 29.42 -7.04 -0.76
C ALA A 495 29.78 -8.45 -0.27
N LEU A 496 30.35 -9.25 -1.16
CA LEU A 496 30.96 -10.54 -0.83
C LEU A 496 31.93 -10.41 0.37
N GLU A 497 32.72 -9.33 0.39
CA GLU A 497 33.70 -8.99 1.43
C GLU A 497 33.06 -8.76 2.81
N ASP A 498 31.82 -8.27 2.87
CA ASP A 498 31.11 -8.02 4.13
C ASP A 498 30.63 -9.33 4.78
N VAL A 499 30.37 -10.37 3.97
CA VAL A 499 29.94 -11.70 4.42
C VAL A 499 31.13 -12.55 4.89
N PHE A 500 32.25 -12.47 4.16
CA PHE A 500 33.52 -13.10 4.53
C PHE A 500 34.43 -12.11 5.26
N SER A 501 33.99 -11.61 6.41
CA SER A 501 34.85 -10.73 7.21
C SER A 501 36.19 -11.44 7.56
N ASP A 502 37.30 -10.69 7.64
CA ASP A 502 38.68 -11.17 7.91
C ASP A 502 38.88 -11.98 9.22
N SER A 503 37.81 -12.22 9.98
CA SER A 503 37.86 -13.03 11.19
C SER A 503 38.12 -14.50 10.84
N GLN A 504 39.21 -15.07 11.36
CA GLN A 504 39.59 -16.49 11.14
C GLN A 504 38.45 -17.48 11.43
N SER A 505 37.47 -17.10 12.26
CA SER A 505 36.28 -17.88 12.58
C SER A 505 35.25 -17.96 11.45
N ALA A 506 35.19 -16.97 10.55
CA ALA A 506 34.26 -16.95 9.42
C ALA A 506 34.60 -18.01 8.36
N ARG A 507 35.86 -18.42 8.25
CA ARG A 507 36.32 -19.42 7.27
C ARG A 507 35.79 -20.84 7.52
N TYR A 508 35.32 -21.13 8.74
CA TYR A 508 34.84 -22.47 9.13
C TYR A 508 33.32 -22.57 9.21
N LEU A 509 32.60 -21.47 8.94
CA LEU A 509 31.15 -21.43 8.98
C LEU A 509 30.56 -21.66 7.57
N PRO A 510 29.43 -22.39 7.47
CA PRO A 510 28.70 -22.51 6.21
C PRO A 510 28.25 -21.14 5.69
N PHE A 511 28.30 -20.98 4.38
CA PHE A 511 27.94 -19.78 3.63
C PHE A 511 26.52 -19.33 3.97
N TYR A 512 25.57 -20.28 4.03
CA TYR A 512 24.19 -20.03 4.42
C TYR A 512 24.09 -19.22 5.73
N MET A 513 24.86 -19.64 6.76
CA MET A 513 24.83 -19.01 8.08
C MET A 513 25.50 -17.64 8.06
N LEU A 514 26.61 -17.49 7.32
CA LEU A 514 27.30 -16.22 7.18
C LEU A 514 26.42 -15.19 6.48
N PHE A 515 25.82 -15.58 5.35
CA PHE A 515 24.93 -14.74 4.56
C PHE A 515 23.69 -14.33 5.37
N GLU A 516 22.98 -15.30 5.98
CA GLU A 516 21.80 -15.00 6.81
C GLU A 516 22.14 -14.07 7.97
N SER A 517 23.28 -14.28 8.64
CA SER A 517 23.71 -13.43 9.75
C SER A 517 24.11 -12.02 9.30
N ALA A 518 24.79 -11.88 8.16
CA ALA A 518 25.23 -10.60 7.64
C ALA A 518 24.04 -9.76 7.13
N PHE A 519 23.16 -10.38 6.34
CA PHE A 519 21.95 -9.73 5.86
C PHE A 519 20.97 -9.42 6.98
N GLY A 520 20.78 -10.37 7.92
CA GLY A 520 19.97 -10.17 9.12
C GLY A 520 20.44 -8.98 9.95
N LYS A 521 21.76 -8.84 10.17
CA LYS A 521 22.33 -7.66 10.89
C LYS A 521 22.01 -6.34 10.20
N ILE A 522 22.08 -6.27 8.87
CA ILE A 522 21.78 -5.04 8.13
C ILE A 522 20.29 -4.70 8.22
N VAL A 523 19.42 -5.70 8.09
CA VAL A 523 17.97 -5.52 8.24
C VAL A 523 17.64 -5.07 9.66
N ASP A 524 18.20 -5.72 10.68
CA ASP A 524 17.98 -5.40 12.10
C ASP A 524 18.49 -3.99 12.47
N GLN A 525 19.64 -3.58 11.94
CA GLN A 525 20.18 -2.22 12.15
C GLN A 525 19.28 -1.16 11.52
N ASN A 526 18.84 -1.36 10.27
CA ASN A 526 17.94 -0.42 9.61
C ASN A 526 16.57 -0.36 10.30
N HIS A 527 16.06 -1.51 10.70
CA HIS A 527 14.79 -1.65 11.40
C HIS A 527 14.82 -0.90 12.74
N SER A 528 15.76 -1.25 13.62
CA SER A 528 15.91 -0.62 14.93
C SER A 528 16.13 0.89 14.85
N LEU A 529 16.96 1.37 13.90
CA LEU A 529 17.18 2.80 13.68
C LEU A 529 15.88 3.49 13.24
N THR A 530 15.21 2.95 12.21
CA THR A 530 14.01 3.56 11.62
C THR A 530 12.86 3.58 12.61
N SER A 531 12.66 2.48 13.34
CA SER A 531 11.64 2.38 14.39
C SER A 531 11.94 3.30 15.58
N ALA A 532 13.20 3.40 16.02
CA ALA A 532 13.59 4.34 17.07
C ALA A 532 13.35 5.81 16.66
N LEU A 533 13.68 6.17 15.42
CA LEU A 533 13.44 7.51 14.87
C LEU A 533 11.93 7.80 14.81
N LEU A 534 11.12 6.86 14.31
CA LEU A 534 9.67 7.02 14.22
C LEU A 534 9.04 7.16 15.61
N ARG A 535 9.46 6.36 16.58
CA ARG A 535 9.02 6.49 17.97
C ARG A 535 9.36 7.86 18.55
N GLN A 536 10.60 8.32 18.35
CA GLN A 536 11.02 9.65 18.80
C GLN A 536 10.14 10.76 18.22
N GLU A 537 9.79 10.67 16.94
CA GLU A 537 8.94 11.66 16.26
C GLU A 537 7.47 11.56 16.69
N LEU A 538 6.96 10.35 16.95
CA LEU A 538 5.64 10.13 17.53
C LEU A 538 5.52 10.72 18.94
N ASP A 539 6.56 10.56 19.76
CA ASP A 539 6.64 11.08 21.12
C ASP A 539 6.80 12.60 21.16
N LYS A 540 7.72 13.16 20.37
CA LYS A 540 8.07 14.59 20.43
C LYS A 540 7.14 15.49 19.61
N ARG A 541 6.79 15.10 18.39
CA ARG A 541 6.10 15.99 17.43
C ARG A 541 4.64 15.61 17.20
N CYS A 542 4.29 14.33 17.23
CA CYS A 542 2.93 13.91 16.90
C CYS A 542 1.96 14.00 18.08
N GLY A 543 2.45 14.05 19.32
CA GLY A 543 1.60 14.18 20.51
C GLY A 543 0.82 12.90 20.83
N LEU A 544 1.46 11.74 20.72
CA LEU A 544 0.85 10.44 21.01
C LEU A 544 0.26 10.38 22.43
N TRP A 545 1.08 10.73 23.43
CA TRP A 545 0.69 10.74 24.84
C TRP A 545 -0.42 11.76 25.14
N VAL A 546 -0.35 12.93 24.50
CA VAL A 546 -1.38 13.96 24.58
C VAL A 546 -2.72 13.44 24.06
N SER A 547 -2.69 12.71 22.93
CA SER A 547 -3.91 12.13 22.37
C SER A 547 -4.46 11.00 23.22
N LEU A 548 -3.62 10.13 23.79
CA LEU A 548 -4.07 9.11 24.74
C LEU A 548 -4.70 9.72 26.00
N GLN A 549 -4.10 10.79 26.54
CA GLN A 549 -4.67 11.53 27.67
C GLN A 549 -5.99 12.21 27.28
N ALA A 550 -6.09 12.76 26.07
CA ALA A 550 -7.34 13.32 25.56
C ALA A 550 -8.43 12.25 25.44
N LEU A 551 -8.11 11.05 24.94
CA LEU A 551 -9.05 9.93 24.88
C LEU A 551 -9.50 9.47 26.28
N GLU A 552 -8.58 9.40 27.24
CA GLU A 552 -8.88 9.06 28.63
C GLU A 552 -9.84 10.11 29.25
N CYS A 553 -9.58 11.40 29.05
CA CYS A 553 -10.47 12.45 29.51
C CYS A 553 -11.84 12.36 28.81
N ILE A 554 -11.87 12.34 27.48
CA ILE A 554 -13.11 12.42 26.69
C ILE A 554 -14.01 11.20 26.89
N TYR A 555 -13.45 9.99 26.85
CA TYR A 555 -14.24 8.76 26.87
C TYR A 555 -14.39 8.17 28.27
N PHE A 556 -13.37 8.24 29.13
CA PHE A 556 -13.46 7.66 30.48
C PHE A 556 -13.91 8.65 31.55
N GLY A 557 -13.92 9.95 31.26
CA GLY A 557 -14.40 10.97 32.20
C GLY A 557 -13.52 11.08 33.44
N ARG A 558 -12.18 11.03 33.25
CA ARG A 558 -11.17 11.09 34.33
C ARG A 558 -11.34 12.31 35.24
N ASP A 559 -11.66 13.47 34.67
CA ASP A 559 -11.90 14.69 35.44
C ASP A 559 -13.40 15.00 35.52
N MET A 560 -14.00 14.66 36.66
CA MET A 560 -15.43 14.89 36.90
C MET A 560 -15.77 16.38 36.99
N SER A 561 -14.81 17.27 37.27
CA SER A 561 -15.08 18.71 37.33
C SER A 561 -15.46 19.27 35.96
N VAL A 562 -14.84 18.74 34.90
CA VAL A 562 -15.09 19.09 33.50
C VAL A 562 -16.29 18.32 32.93
N PHE A 563 -16.48 17.06 33.34
CA PHE A 563 -17.60 16.25 32.84
C PHE A 563 -18.94 16.56 33.50
N SER A 564 -18.96 16.96 34.77
CA SER A 564 -20.17 17.34 35.50
C SER A 564 -21.04 18.38 34.77
N PRO A 565 -20.51 19.53 34.26
CA PRO A 565 -21.34 20.49 33.52
C PRO A 565 -21.93 19.91 32.22
N ILE A 566 -21.19 19.04 31.53
CA ILE A 566 -21.67 18.36 30.31
C ILE A 566 -22.82 17.43 30.69
N ASP A 567 -22.59 16.53 31.65
CA ASP A 567 -23.57 15.57 32.14
C ASP A 567 -24.83 16.27 32.64
N ASN A 568 -24.70 17.28 33.52
CA ASN A 568 -25.83 18.03 34.06
C ASN A 568 -26.67 18.68 32.96
N LYS A 569 -26.03 19.29 31.96
CA LYS A 569 -26.72 19.94 30.84
C LYS A 569 -27.45 18.92 29.97
N ILE A 570 -26.79 17.82 29.61
CA ILE A 570 -27.41 16.75 28.81
C ILE A 570 -28.58 16.14 29.56
N PHE A 571 -28.40 15.82 30.85
CA PHE A 571 -29.41 15.20 31.69
C PHE A 571 -30.62 16.12 31.90
N ASP A 572 -30.41 17.42 32.13
CA ASP A 572 -31.47 18.41 32.21
C ASP A 572 -32.26 18.53 30.89
N LEU A 573 -31.57 18.48 29.73
CA LEU A 573 -32.23 18.56 28.43
C LEU A 573 -33.07 17.30 28.13
N ILE A 574 -32.63 16.14 28.59
CA ILE A 574 -33.38 14.88 28.54
C ILE A 574 -34.63 14.98 29.44
N ASP A 575 -34.47 15.43 30.69
CA ASP A 575 -35.57 15.52 31.66
C ASP A 575 -36.64 16.54 31.25
N ARG A 576 -36.26 17.59 30.53
CA ARG A 576 -37.19 18.61 30.00
C ARG A 576 -38.00 18.12 28.79
N GLY A 577 -37.64 17.01 28.14
CA GLY A 577 -38.45 16.33 27.12
C GLY A 577 -38.69 17.08 25.79
N LYS A 578 -38.04 18.24 25.55
CA LYS A 578 -38.31 19.11 24.38
C LYS A 578 -37.52 18.77 23.11
N GLY A 579 -36.89 17.60 23.02
CA GLY A 579 -36.11 17.17 21.84
C GLY A 579 -34.79 17.94 21.61
N ALA A 580 -34.52 19.02 22.35
CA ALA A 580 -33.30 19.82 22.27
C ALA A 580 -32.01 19.04 22.61
N TRP A 581 -32.12 17.90 23.30
CA TRP A 581 -30.99 16.98 23.54
C TRP A 581 -30.54 16.25 22.27
N ARG A 582 -31.27 16.35 21.14
CA ARG A 582 -30.86 15.78 19.84
C ARG A 582 -30.13 16.78 18.95
N ASP A 583 -30.03 18.03 19.37
CA ASP A 583 -29.33 19.05 18.59
C ASP A 583 -27.81 18.85 18.69
N ARG A 584 -27.22 18.35 17.60
CA ARG A 584 -25.78 18.15 17.46
C ARG A 584 -24.97 19.42 17.77
N TYR A 585 -25.45 20.59 17.35
CA TYR A 585 -24.70 21.83 17.52
C TYR A 585 -24.68 22.25 18.99
N LEU A 586 -25.84 22.20 19.66
CA LEU A 586 -25.93 22.49 21.09
C LEU A 586 -25.08 21.53 21.93
N LEU A 587 -25.15 20.22 21.66
CA LEU A 587 -24.36 19.24 22.39
C LEU A 587 -22.86 19.40 22.15
N THR A 588 -22.48 19.70 20.90
CA THR A 588 -21.08 19.95 20.55
C THR A 588 -20.56 21.22 21.23
N ASP A 589 -21.32 22.31 21.23
CA ASP A 589 -20.95 23.56 21.89
C ASP A 589 -20.76 23.39 23.41
N VAL A 590 -21.67 22.67 24.06
CA VAL A 590 -21.57 22.34 25.50
C VAL A 590 -20.31 21.51 25.79
N ALA A 591 -20.05 20.48 24.99
CA ALA A 591 -18.89 19.63 25.17
C ALA A 591 -17.58 20.37 24.91
N GLN A 592 -17.51 21.15 23.82
CA GLN A 592 -16.36 21.98 23.47
C GLN A 592 -16.08 23.05 24.52
N SER A 593 -17.11 23.76 25.00
CA SER A 593 -16.99 24.78 26.03
C SER A 593 -16.42 24.19 27.34
N ALA A 594 -16.95 23.05 27.80
CA ALA A 594 -16.45 22.41 29.01
C ALA A 594 -15.02 21.87 28.84
N LEU A 595 -14.75 21.15 27.76
CA LEU A 595 -13.43 20.53 27.53
C LEU A 595 -12.35 21.54 27.11
N SER A 596 -12.73 22.74 26.68
CA SER A 596 -11.76 23.83 26.41
C SER A 596 -10.97 24.28 27.64
N ALA A 597 -11.43 23.94 28.85
CA ALA A 597 -10.68 24.16 30.08
C ALA A 597 -9.35 23.39 30.16
N LEU A 598 -9.18 22.33 29.36
CA LEU A 598 -7.99 21.48 29.34
C LEU A 598 -7.06 21.85 28.17
N PRO A 599 -5.79 22.23 28.42
CA PRO A 599 -4.90 22.78 27.39
C PRO A 599 -4.42 21.76 26.35
N PHE A 600 -4.57 20.47 26.63
CA PHE A 600 -4.10 19.37 25.78
C PHE A 600 -5.20 18.80 24.86
N ILE A 601 -6.43 19.32 24.95
CA ILE A 601 -7.56 18.94 24.09
C ILE A 601 -7.83 20.06 23.10
N ASP A 602 -7.89 19.72 21.81
CA ASP A 602 -8.33 20.66 20.78
C ASP A 602 -9.86 20.55 20.63
N PRO A 603 -10.64 21.57 21.06
CA PRO A 603 -12.09 21.51 21.03
C PRO A 603 -12.63 21.38 19.60
N SER A 604 -11.91 21.92 18.59
CA SER A 604 -12.36 21.88 17.19
C SER A 604 -12.47 20.46 16.61
N ARG A 605 -11.77 19.50 17.22
CA ARG A 605 -11.74 18.09 16.81
C ARG A 605 -12.82 17.25 17.46
N LEU A 606 -13.54 17.81 18.43
CA LEU A 606 -14.60 17.12 19.15
C LEU A 606 -15.95 17.42 18.49
N ILE A 607 -16.70 16.37 18.19
CA ILE A 607 -18.04 16.44 17.64
C ILE A 607 -18.93 15.50 18.45
N VAL A 608 -20.11 15.94 18.87
CA VAL A 608 -21.10 15.06 19.49
C VAL A 608 -22.16 14.70 18.45
N ARG A 609 -22.32 13.40 18.18
CA ARG A 609 -23.31 12.88 17.23
C ARG A 609 -24.47 12.23 17.98
N THR A 610 -25.65 12.32 17.40
CA THR A 610 -26.85 11.63 17.87
C THR A 610 -27.35 10.69 16.77
N ASN A 611 -27.34 9.39 17.00
CA ASN A 611 -27.75 8.38 16.02
C ASN A 611 -29.28 8.22 15.96
N GLU A 612 -29.87 8.33 14.77
CA GLU A 612 -31.30 8.18 14.51
C GLU A 612 -31.69 6.71 14.27
N ALA A 613 -31.59 5.84 15.28
CA ALA A 613 -31.82 4.40 15.06
C ALA A 613 -33.23 3.88 15.38
N HIS A 614 -34.15 4.68 15.95
CA HIS A 614 -35.44 4.15 16.46
C HIS A 614 -36.69 4.90 15.98
N SER A 615 -37.72 4.12 15.62
CA SER A 615 -39.03 4.56 15.16
C SER A 615 -39.76 5.47 16.16
N PRO A 616 -40.62 6.39 15.69
CA PRO A 616 -41.25 7.41 16.54
C PRO A 616 -42.30 6.91 17.56
N ARG A 617 -42.61 5.60 17.63
CA ARG A 617 -43.61 5.04 18.55
C ARG A 617 -43.08 4.69 19.96
N ASP A 618 -41.77 4.53 20.16
CA ASP A 618 -41.15 4.22 21.47
C ASP A 618 -40.72 5.47 22.27
N GLN A 619 -41.17 6.65 21.84
CA GLN A 619 -40.66 7.95 22.31
C GLN A 619 -40.99 8.28 23.77
N ALA A 620 -42.10 7.79 24.32
CA ALA A 620 -42.54 8.11 25.69
C ALA A 620 -42.00 7.12 26.75
N SER A 621 -41.61 5.91 26.35
CA SER A 621 -41.01 4.89 27.22
C SER A 621 -39.49 5.03 27.30
N SER A 622 -38.84 5.39 26.19
CA SER A 622 -37.37 5.54 26.11
C SER A 622 -36.81 6.71 26.94
N SER A 623 -37.58 7.78 27.20
CA SER A 623 -37.10 8.89 28.05
C SER A 623 -36.90 8.50 29.52
N ARG A 624 -37.39 7.31 29.91
CA ARG A 624 -37.30 6.76 31.27
C ARG A 624 -36.25 5.67 31.42
N SER A 625 -35.65 5.23 30.32
CA SER A 625 -34.58 4.23 30.33
C SER A 625 -33.22 4.87 30.11
N VAL A 626 -32.21 4.21 30.65
CA VAL A 626 -30.80 4.57 30.52
C VAL A 626 -30.30 4.35 29.08
N SER A 627 -30.95 3.45 28.34
CA SER A 627 -30.66 3.11 26.93
C SER A 627 -30.88 4.25 25.93
N MET A 628 -31.55 5.34 26.31
CA MET A 628 -31.62 6.55 25.47
C MET A 628 -30.22 7.14 25.21
N LEU A 629 -29.28 6.97 26.15
CA LEU A 629 -27.92 7.49 26.02
C LEU A 629 -27.10 6.78 24.94
N ASP A 630 -27.54 5.61 24.49
CA ASP A 630 -26.89 4.87 23.39
C ASP A 630 -26.96 5.64 22.06
N MET A 631 -27.86 6.62 21.97
CA MET A 631 -27.96 7.50 20.83
C MET A 631 -26.84 8.55 20.78
N ILE A 632 -26.19 8.88 21.91
CA ILE A 632 -25.18 9.95 21.99
C ILE A 632 -23.79 9.35 21.83
N ALA A 633 -23.03 9.83 20.85
CA ALA A 633 -21.64 9.44 20.63
C ALA A 633 -20.72 10.67 20.60
N PHE A 634 -19.62 10.60 21.37
CA PHE A 634 -18.53 11.56 21.27
C PHE A 634 -17.56 11.09 20.19
N ASP A 635 -17.29 11.94 19.22
CA ASP A 635 -16.33 11.69 18.15
C ASP A 635 -15.16 12.66 18.27
N TYR A 636 -13.98 12.10 18.55
CA TYR A 636 -12.75 12.86 18.61
C TYR A 636 -11.86 12.55 17.41
N VAL A 637 -11.64 13.56 16.56
CA VAL A 637 -10.83 13.42 15.34
C VAL A 637 -9.35 13.45 15.70
N LEU A 638 -8.69 12.31 15.61
CA LEU A 638 -7.25 12.19 15.84
C LEU A 638 -6.42 12.70 14.65
N PRO A 639 -5.23 13.26 14.90
CA PRO A 639 -4.22 13.47 13.86
C PRO A 639 -3.95 12.19 13.07
N TRP A 640 -3.67 12.32 11.78
CA TRP A 640 -3.41 11.16 10.92
C TRP A 640 -2.30 10.23 11.45
N PRO A 641 -1.18 10.70 12.06
CA PRO A 641 -0.15 9.79 12.54
C PRO A 641 -0.66 8.89 13.67
N ILE A 642 -1.50 9.45 14.53
CA ILE A 642 -2.03 8.74 15.69
C ILE A 642 -3.21 7.87 15.29
N ALA A 643 -3.99 8.28 14.30
CA ALA A 643 -5.10 7.49 13.75
C ALA A 643 -4.64 6.16 13.12
N ASN A 644 -3.38 6.06 12.70
CA ASN A 644 -2.79 4.80 12.24
C ASN A 644 -2.50 3.82 13.39
N ILE A 645 -2.20 4.33 14.60
CA ILE A 645 -2.00 3.51 15.80
C ILE A 645 -3.36 3.21 16.45
N ILE A 646 -4.17 4.25 16.66
CA ILE A 646 -5.51 4.19 17.25
C ILE A 646 -6.53 4.14 16.11
N THR A 647 -6.82 2.92 15.71
CA THR A 647 -7.62 2.62 14.53
C THR A 647 -9.08 3.03 14.70
N LYS A 648 -9.81 3.19 13.58
CA LYS A 648 -11.27 3.44 13.60
C LYS A 648 -12.06 2.45 14.47
N PRO A 649 -11.86 1.12 14.38
CA PRO A 649 -12.57 0.18 15.26
C PRO A 649 -12.23 0.38 16.74
N ALA A 650 -11.02 0.84 17.08
CA ALA A 650 -10.65 1.13 18.45
C ALA A 650 -11.46 2.30 19.04
N ILE A 651 -11.72 3.35 18.25
CA ILE A 651 -12.57 4.49 18.68
C ILE A 651 -14.00 4.05 18.99
N LEU A 652 -14.57 3.12 18.20
CA LEU A 652 -15.89 2.57 18.48
C LEU A 652 -15.93 1.84 19.83
N ARG A 653 -14.86 1.15 20.21
CA ARG A 653 -14.75 0.52 21.54
C ARG A 653 -14.71 1.57 22.65
N TYR A 654 -13.92 2.63 22.50
CA TYR A 654 -13.93 3.77 23.43
C TYR A 654 -15.33 4.39 23.60
N GLN A 655 -16.07 4.56 22.51
CA GLN A 655 -17.44 5.07 22.54
C GLN A 655 -18.38 4.17 23.34
N ARG A 656 -18.33 2.86 23.12
CA ARG A 656 -19.13 1.88 23.89
C ARG A 656 -18.86 1.98 25.39
N ILE A 657 -17.59 2.13 25.77
CA ILE A 657 -17.19 2.30 27.17
C ILE A 657 -17.72 3.63 27.74
N ALA A 658 -17.56 4.73 26.99
CA ALA A 658 -18.02 6.05 27.42
C ALA A 658 -19.53 6.10 27.65
N ILE A 659 -20.31 5.48 26.76
CA ILE A 659 -21.76 5.35 26.88
C ILE A 659 -22.10 4.61 28.17
N PHE A 660 -21.50 3.44 28.41
CA PHE A 660 -21.76 2.66 29.64
C PHE A 660 -21.41 3.42 30.93
N LEU A 661 -20.33 4.19 30.94
CA LEU A 661 -19.99 5.05 32.08
C LEU A 661 -21.00 6.20 32.25
N MET A 662 -21.43 6.81 31.16
CA MET A 662 -22.45 7.87 31.16
C MET A 662 -23.81 7.36 31.69
N GLN A 663 -24.17 6.13 31.35
CA GLN A 663 -25.36 5.44 31.86
C GLN A 663 -25.33 5.31 33.40
N ILE A 664 -24.19 4.94 33.98
CA ILE A 664 -24.03 4.86 35.44
C ILE A 664 -24.11 6.26 36.07
N ARG A 665 -23.46 7.26 35.46
CA ARG A 665 -23.51 8.66 35.93
C ARG A 665 -24.91 9.24 35.87
N ARG A 666 -25.71 8.90 34.85
CA ARG A 666 -27.12 9.27 34.72
C ARG A 666 -27.95 8.72 35.89
N ALA A 667 -27.85 7.42 36.17
CA ALA A 667 -28.57 6.82 37.29
C ALA A 667 -28.18 7.49 38.62
N LYS A 668 -26.90 7.76 38.85
CA LYS A 668 -26.40 8.47 40.03
C LYS A 668 -26.95 9.90 40.12
N HIS A 669 -26.90 10.66 39.03
CA HIS A 669 -27.38 12.04 38.98
C HIS A 669 -28.87 12.13 39.32
N THR A 670 -29.71 11.26 38.73
CA THR A 670 -31.16 11.26 38.99
C THR A 670 -31.47 10.99 40.46
N ILE A 671 -30.78 10.02 41.09
CA ILE A 671 -30.93 9.75 42.53
C ILE A 671 -30.50 10.97 43.36
N VAL A 672 -29.29 11.51 43.14
CA VAL A 672 -28.78 12.65 43.91
C VAL A 672 -29.66 13.90 43.78
N GLN A 673 -30.15 14.19 42.57
CA GLN A 673 -31.02 15.33 42.31
C GLN A 673 -32.35 15.21 43.07
N GLN A 674 -32.95 14.02 43.12
CA GLN A 674 -34.16 13.81 43.92
C GLN A 674 -33.89 14.04 45.42
N TYR A 675 -32.79 13.50 45.96
CA TYR A 675 -32.44 13.72 47.37
C TYR A 675 -32.30 15.19 47.75
N ALA A 676 -31.62 15.96 46.91
CA ALA A 676 -31.43 17.39 47.12
C ALA A 676 -32.78 18.14 47.17
N ARG A 677 -33.75 17.74 46.33
CA ARG A 677 -35.12 18.27 46.36
C ARG A 677 -35.87 17.87 47.64
N HIS A 678 -35.77 16.59 48.05
CA HIS A 678 -36.37 16.12 49.31
C HIS A 678 -35.80 16.84 50.55
N ALA A 679 -34.50 17.19 50.54
CA ALA A 679 -33.86 17.89 51.66
C ALA A 679 -34.28 19.37 51.76
N ALA A 680 -34.68 19.99 50.65
CA ALA A 680 -35.16 21.37 50.59
C ALA A 680 -36.61 21.50 51.11
N ASP A 681 -37.45 20.49 50.87
CA ASP A 681 -38.84 20.42 51.35
C ASP A 681 -38.92 20.01 52.83
N ARG A 682 -38.53 20.91 53.73
CA ARG A 682 -38.55 20.66 55.20
C ARG A 682 -39.96 20.54 55.82
N THR A 683 -41.02 20.88 55.10
CA THR A 683 -42.39 20.97 55.63
C THR A 683 -43.18 19.65 55.60
N VAL A 684 -42.71 18.61 54.89
CA VAL A 684 -43.40 17.30 54.73
C VAL A 684 -42.70 16.18 55.54
N GLN A 685 -41.84 16.55 56.50
CA GLN A 685 -40.98 15.62 57.24
C GLN A 685 -41.72 14.64 58.17
N HIS A 686 -43.03 14.81 58.39
CA HIS A 686 -43.75 14.04 59.41
C HIS A 686 -44.13 12.60 59.02
N ASN A 687 -44.16 12.26 57.72
CA ASN A 687 -44.48 10.90 57.21
C ASN A 687 -43.36 10.35 56.29
N ALA A 688 -42.11 10.44 56.73
CA ALA A 688 -40.98 10.02 55.93
C ALA A 688 -40.78 8.48 56.01
N HIS A 689 -41.10 7.76 54.94
CA HIS A 689 -40.97 6.29 54.90
C HIS A 689 -39.49 5.88 54.99
N SER A 690 -39.07 5.30 56.12
CA SER A 690 -37.70 4.80 56.36
C SER A 690 -37.18 3.87 55.25
N LEU A 691 -38.08 3.11 54.63
CA LEU A 691 -37.81 2.25 53.48
C LEU A 691 -37.30 3.02 52.25
N SER A 692 -37.83 4.21 51.98
CA SER A 692 -37.41 5.04 50.85
C SER A 692 -35.99 5.59 51.03
N TYR A 693 -35.64 6.05 52.23
CA TYR A 693 -34.26 6.47 52.55
C TYR A 693 -33.28 5.30 52.52
N ALA A 694 -33.68 4.14 53.03
CA ALA A 694 -32.85 2.94 52.98
C ALA A 694 -32.57 2.53 51.52
N LEU A 695 -33.59 2.53 50.65
CA LEU A 695 -33.43 2.24 49.22
C LEU A 695 -32.56 3.26 48.51
N HIS A 696 -32.78 4.54 48.78
CA HIS A 696 -31.98 5.63 48.25
C HIS A 696 -30.50 5.46 48.57
N HIS A 697 -30.19 5.23 49.85
CA HIS A 697 -28.82 5.01 50.31
C HIS A 697 -28.21 3.73 49.71
N ASN A 698 -28.99 2.64 49.59
CA ASN A 698 -28.52 1.39 49.00
C ASN A 698 -28.18 1.52 47.51
N MET A 699 -29.07 2.17 46.73
CA MET A 699 -28.85 2.40 45.30
C MET A 699 -27.67 3.35 45.08
N LEU A 700 -27.56 4.43 45.86
CA LEU A 700 -26.44 5.36 45.77
C LEU A 700 -25.11 4.69 46.14
N TRP A 701 -25.08 3.86 47.20
CA TRP A 701 -23.90 3.10 47.57
C TRP A 701 -23.49 2.10 46.48
N PHE A 702 -24.46 1.40 45.88
CA PHE A 702 -24.19 0.49 44.76
C PHE A 702 -23.59 1.24 43.56
N LEU A 703 -24.21 2.34 43.13
CA LEU A 703 -23.75 3.13 41.98
C LEU A 703 -22.36 3.74 42.22
N ASN A 704 -22.08 4.23 43.43
CA ASN A 704 -20.76 4.75 43.79
C ASN A 704 -19.71 3.63 43.82
N THR A 705 -20.02 2.50 44.45
CA THR A 705 -19.11 1.34 44.51
C THR A 705 -18.79 0.81 43.12
N LEU A 706 -19.80 0.69 42.26
CA LEU A 706 -19.64 0.27 40.87
C LEU A 706 -18.78 1.29 40.10
N TYR A 707 -19.17 2.57 40.10
CA TYR A 707 -18.44 3.60 39.35
C TYR A 707 -16.99 3.72 39.80
N SER A 708 -16.73 3.84 41.11
CA SER A 708 -15.36 3.93 41.65
C SER A 708 -14.53 2.68 41.38
N HIS A 709 -15.12 1.48 41.39
CA HIS A 709 -14.35 0.29 41.01
C HIS A 709 -13.97 0.30 39.53
N LEU A 710 -14.90 0.69 38.64
CA LEU A 710 -14.62 0.74 37.20
C LEU A 710 -13.60 1.84 36.87
N THR A 711 -13.71 3.04 37.45
CA THR A 711 -12.79 4.14 37.16
C THR A 711 -11.46 4.01 37.90
N ASP A 712 -11.49 3.90 39.22
CA ASP A 712 -10.30 4.08 40.06
C ASP A 712 -9.44 2.82 40.10
N PHE A 713 -10.04 1.65 39.91
CA PHE A 713 -9.34 0.37 39.89
C PHE A 713 -9.14 -0.14 38.46
N VAL A 714 -10.20 -0.44 37.71
CA VAL A 714 -10.08 -1.09 36.39
C VAL A 714 -9.42 -0.17 35.35
N ILE A 715 -9.99 1.01 35.09
CA ILE A 715 -9.50 1.92 34.05
C ILE A 715 -8.11 2.47 34.41
N SER A 716 -7.89 2.89 35.66
CA SER A 716 -6.60 3.41 36.10
C SER A 716 -5.46 2.38 35.97
N THR A 717 -5.66 1.16 36.48
CA THR A 717 -4.61 0.12 36.44
C THR A 717 -4.30 -0.34 35.01
N SER A 718 -5.34 -0.54 34.19
CA SER A 718 -5.18 -0.93 32.79
C SER A 718 -4.51 0.17 31.96
N THR A 719 -4.81 1.44 32.21
CA THR A 719 -4.20 2.57 31.50
C THR A 719 -2.72 2.71 31.85
N LEU A 720 -2.33 2.53 33.12
CA LEU A 720 -0.92 2.48 33.51
C LEU A 720 -0.18 1.30 32.88
N ALA A 721 -0.82 0.14 32.77
CA ALA A 721 -0.26 -1.02 32.09
C ALA A 721 -0.07 -0.76 30.58
N LEU A 722 -1.06 -0.12 29.93
CA LEU A 722 -0.96 0.30 28.54
C LEU A 722 0.25 1.23 28.33
N GLN A 723 0.39 2.28 29.15
CA GLN A 723 1.50 3.24 29.01
C GLN A 723 2.86 2.54 29.07
N LYS A 724 3.03 1.58 29.99
CA LYS A 724 4.25 0.76 30.07
C LYS A 724 4.44 -0.09 28.81
N SER A 725 3.41 -0.80 28.36
CA SER A 725 3.50 -1.65 27.17
C SER A 725 3.80 -0.85 25.89
N LEU A 726 3.19 0.33 25.75
CA LEU A 726 3.39 1.22 24.60
C LEU A 726 4.82 1.80 24.57
N SER A 727 5.38 2.11 25.74
CA SER A 727 6.78 2.57 25.85
C SER A 727 7.81 1.47 25.58
N ALA A 728 7.44 0.20 25.84
CA ALA A 728 8.28 -0.97 25.62
C ALA A 728 8.19 -1.53 24.19
N ALA A 729 7.13 -1.20 23.44
CA ALA A 729 6.91 -1.67 22.08
C ALA A 729 8.03 -1.21 21.13
N GLU A 730 8.65 -2.15 20.41
CA GLU A 730 9.77 -1.87 19.50
C GLU A 730 9.30 -1.05 18.28
N ASP A 731 8.17 -1.46 17.69
CA ASP A 731 7.62 -0.90 16.45
C ASP A 731 6.17 -0.41 16.58
N VAL A 732 5.71 0.32 15.56
CA VAL A 732 4.31 0.75 15.43
C VAL A 732 3.33 -0.42 15.38
N THR A 733 3.67 -1.55 14.75
CA THR A 733 2.82 -2.76 14.78
C THR A 733 2.63 -3.26 16.22
N ALA A 734 3.72 -3.36 16.97
CA ALA A 734 3.66 -3.75 18.38
C ALA A 734 2.87 -2.74 19.23
N MET A 735 2.91 -1.45 18.90
CA MET A 735 2.08 -0.42 19.56
C MET A 735 0.58 -0.61 19.26
N ILE A 736 0.23 -0.94 18.02
CA ILE A 736 -1.15 -1.24 17.61
C ILE A 736 -1.66 -2.48 18.35
N ASP A 737 -0.85 -3.55 18.40
CA ASP A 737 -1.21 -4.80 19.08
C ASP A 737 -1.37 -4.58 20.59
N ALA A 738 -0.45 -3.84 21.21
CA ALA A 738 -0.55 -3.47 22.63
C ALA A 738 -1.82 -2.66 22.93
N HIS A 739 -2.20 -1.72 22.06
CA HIS A 739 -3.41 -0.92 22.20
C HIS A 739 -4.70 -1.77 22.04
N ASN A 740 -4.72 -2.66 21.04
CA ASN A 740 -5.84 -3.58 20.82
C ASN A 740 -6.00 -4.59 21.97
N ALA A 741 -4.89 -5.10 22.51
CA ALA A 741 -4.89 -5.99 23.67
C ALA A 741 -5.42 -5.27 24.92
N TYR A 742 -4.98 -4.03 25.14
CA TYR A 742 -5.51 -3.16 26.21
C TYR A 742 -7.02 -2.97 26.11
N LEU A 743 -7.53 -2.57 24.94
CA LEU A 743 -8.97 -2.33 24.77
C LEU A 743 -9.80 -3.60 24.93
N SER A 744 -9.30 -4.74 24.43
CA SER A 744 -9.99 -6.03 24.55
C SER A 744 -10.06 -6.47 26.03
N SER A 745 -8.97 -6.29 26.77
CA SER A 745 -8.91 -6.55 28.21
C SER A 745 -9.83 -5.63 29.00
N LEU A 746 -9.85 -4.34 28.66
CA LEU A 746 -10.67 -3.34 29.33
C LEU A 746 -12.17 -3.55 29.04
N GLU A 747 -12.57 -3.85 27.80
CA GLU A 747 -13.98 -4.19 27.48
C GLU A 747 -14.46 -5.43 28.24
N ALA A 748 -13.61 -6.46 28.39
CA ALA A 748 -13.93 -7.62 29.20
C ALA A 748 -14.14 -7.23 30.67
N GLN A 749 -13.18 -6.50 31.27
CA GLN A 749 -13.24 -6.11 32.68
C GLN A 749 -14.42 -5.18 33.01
N LEU A 750 -14.87 -4.35 32.05
CA LEU A 750 -16.05 -3.49 32.19
C LEU A 750 -17.40 -4.19 31.88
N LEU A 751 -17.41 -5.51 31.71
CA LEU A 751 -18.61 -6.32 31.40
C LEU A 751 -19.23 -6.06 30.02
N LEU A 752 -18.49 -5.44 29.08
CA LEU A 752 -18.97 -5.06 27.75
C LEU A 752 -18.68 -6.12 26.66
N SER A 753 -18.02 -7.22 27.04
CA SER A 753 -17.78 -8.36 26.15
C SER A 753 -19.05 -9.17 25.91
N ALA A 754 -19.17 -9.78 24.71
CA ALA A 754 -20.36 -10.54 24.33
C ALA A 754 -20.65 -11.71 25.28
N ASN A 755 -19.61 -12.31 25.88
CA ASN A 755 -19.73 -13.42 26.82
C ASN A 755 -20.36 -13.01 28.16
N LEU A 756 -20.34 -11.72 28.50
CA LEU A 756 -20.83 -11.16 29.76
C LEU A 756 -22.18 -10.45 29.60
N ALA A 757 -22.86 -10.63 28.45
CA ALA A 757 -24.14 -10.00 28.15
C ALA A 757 -25.21 -10.17 29.25
N PRO A 758 -25.37 -11.34 29.92
CA PRO A 758 -26.33 -11.47 31.02
C PRO A 758 -26.02 -10.58 32.23
N LEU A 759 -24.73 -10.37 32.53
CA LEU A 759 -24.32 -9.47 33.63
C LEU A 759 -24.51 -8.01 33.24
N LEU A 760 -24.20 -7.65 31.99
CA LEU A 760 -24.45 -6.32 31.46
C LEU A 760 -25.95 -5.98 31.43
N GLN A 761 -26.80 -6.95 31.10
CA GLN A 761 -28.25 -6.77 31.15
C GLN A 761 -28.73 -6.58 32.59
N ALA A 762 -28.19 -7.35 33.54
CA ALA A 762 -28.49 -7.19 34.96
C ALA A 762 -28.04 -5.81 35.49
N THR A 763 -26.85 -5.33 35.13
CA THR A 763 -26.40 -3.98 35.52
C THR A 763 -27.26 -2.90 34.88
N THR A 764 -27.58 -2.99 33.59
CA THR A 764 -28.46 -2.03 32.90
C THR A 764 -29.84 -1.99 33.54
N SER A 765 -30.42 -3.14 33.90
CA SER A 765 -31.71 -3.20 34.61
C SER A 765 -31.65 -2.59 36.01
N LEU A 766 -30.51 -2.66 36.71
CA LEU A 766 -30.29 -1.98 37.99
C LEU A 766 -30.20 -0.45 37.82
N LEU A 767 -29.59 0.02 36.73
CA LEU A 767 -29.55 1.44 36.38
C LEU A 767 -30.97 1.96 36.04
N ASP A 768 -31.75 1.21 35.25
CA ASP A 768 -33.14 1.53 34.95
C ASP A 768 -34.03 1.52 36.20
N LEU A 769 -33.84 0.53 37.09
CA LEU A 769 -34.55 0.45 38.36
C LEU A 769 -34.26 1.69 39.23
N SER A 770 -33.01 2.18 39.22
CA SER A 770 -32.60 3.40 39.92
C SER A 770 -33.33 4.64 39.39
N ILE A 771 -33.46 4.78 38.06
CA ILE A 771 -34.24 5.87 37.44
C ILE A 771 -35.73 5.72 37.74
N SER A 772 -36.27 4.49 37.69
CA SER A 772 -37.69 4.23 37.99
C SER A 772 -38.05 4.61 39.43
N PHE A 773 -37.18 4.29 40.39
CA PHE A 773 -37.32 4.69 41.78
C PHE A 773 -37.29 6.21 41.94
N ALA A 774 -36.35 6.90 41.28
CA ALA A 774 -36.29 8.36 41.28
C ALA A 774 -37.57 9.00 40.71
N ASN A 775 -38.14 8.43 39.65
CA ASN A 775 -39.42 8.88 39.07
C ASN A 775 -40.62 8.62 39.99
N LEU A 776 -40.66 7.46 40.67
CA LEU A 776 -41.70 7.16 41.66
C LEU A 776 -41.72 8.16 42.81
N GLN A 777 -40.53 8.59 43.28
CA GLN A 777 -40.41 9.66 44.26
C GLN A 777 -40.92 10.99 43.69
N TYR A 778 -40.50 11.37 42.49
CA TYR A 778 -40.91 12.62 41.85
C TYR A 778 -42.44 12.77 41.73
N ILE A 779 -43.13 11.71 41.29
CA ILE A 779 -44.59 11.72 41.12
C ILE A 779 -45.29 11.99 42.45
N ARG A 780 -44.86 11.34 43.54
CA ARG A 780 -45.44 11.53 44.88
C ARG A 780 -45.34 12.98 45.36
N HIS A 781 -44.18 13.60 45.15
CA HIS A 781 -43.98 14.99 45.54
C HIS A 781 -44.78 15.96 44.67
N SER A 782 -44.88 15.71 43.36
CA SER A 782 -45.74 16.53 42.48
C SER A 782 -47.23 16.45 42.83
N SER A 783 -47.72 15.29 43.29
CA SER A 783 -49.11 15.12 43.73
C SER A 783 -49.44 15.76 45.07
N SER A 784 -48.42 15.98 45.93
CA SER A 784 -48.58 16.66 47.22
C SER A 784 -48.63 18.19 47.09
N ILE A 785 -48.17 18.74 45.96
CA ILE A 785 -48.09 20.19 45.67
C ILE A 785 -49.27 20.63 44.78
N LYS A 786 -50.51 20.45 45.24
CA LYS A 786 -51.63 21.29 44.76
C LYS A 786 -51.84 22.41 45.77
N PRO A 787 -51.68 23.70 45.39
CA PRO A 787 -51.82 24.79 46.35
C PRO A 787 -53.29 24.91 46.78
N ALA A 788 -53.53 24.78 48.08
CA ALA A 788 -54.74 25.30 48.71
C ALA A 788 -54.85 26.78 48.33
N ARG A 789 -55.93 27.13 47.64
CA ARG A 789 -56.25 28.47 47.19
C ARG A 789 -56.31 29.38 48.44
N GLN A 790 -55.28 30.19 48.64
CA GLN A 790 -55.19 31.14 49.75
C GLN A 790 -56.42 32.06 49.74
N LYS A 791 -57.32 31.88 50.70
CA LYS A 791 -58.22 32.95 51.14
C LYS A 791 -57.33 34.03 51.77
N ARG A 792 -57.20 35.17 51.10
CA ARG A 792 -56.58 36.38 51.66
C ARG A 792 -57.40 36.84 52.87
N PRO A 793 -56.79 37.22 54.00
CA PRO A 793 -57.49 38.00 55.02
C PRO A 793 -57.51 39.45 54.53
N HIS A 794 -58.70 39.95 54.19
CA HIS A 794 -58.90 41.38 54.00
C HIS A 794 -59.16 41.98 55.38
N ASN A 795 -58.13 42.59 55.98
CA ASN A 795 -58.37 43.61 57.01
C ASN A 795 -58.82 44.87 56.27
N THR A 796 -59.93 45.43 56.71
CA THR A 796 -60.39 46.77 56.38
C THR A 796 -60.74 47.42 57.70
N GLU A 797 -59.96 48.43 58.09
CA GLU A 797 -60.47 49.56 58.87
C GLU A 797 -61.03 50.54 57.84
N ASP A 798 -62.34 50.71 57.81
CA ASP A 798 -62.99 52.01 57.92
C ASP A 798 -64.51 51.88 57.73
N ASP A 799 -65.16 52.79 58.43
CA ASP A 799 -66.54 52.82 58.91
C ASP A 799 -67.55 53.32 57.86
N ASP A 800 -68.82 53.12 58.21
CA ASP A 800 -70.03 53.84 57.81
C ASP A 800 -70.85 53.45 56.53
N THR A 801 -72.01 52.87 56.87
CA THR A 801 -73.40 53.23 56.47
C THR A 801 -74.15 52.51 55.35
N SER A 802 -75.22 51.83 55.79
CA SER A 802 -76.60 51.70 55.23
C SER A 802 -76.80 51.02 53.86
N ASP A 803 -77.84 50.24 53.59
CA ASP A 803 -78.93 49.56 54.30
C ASP A 803 -79.63 48.70 53.21
N GLU A 804 -80.53 47.82 53.63
CA GLU A 804 -81.58 47.12 52.85
C GLU A 804 -81.33 45.65 52.39
N SER A 805 -81.83 44.76 53.26
CA SER A 805 -82.93 43.80 52.96
C SER A 805 -82.64 42.48 52.22
N GLU A 806 -82.59 41.42 53.04
CA GLU A 806 -82.94 40.01 52.77
C GLU A 806 -84.39 39.83 52.21
N PRO A 807 -84.88 38.62 51.78
CA PRO A 807 -84.39 37.27 52.10
C PRO A 807 -84.48 36.14 51.02
N GLU A 808 -83.87 35.01 51.43
CA GLU A 808 -84.25 33.60 51.24
C GLU A 808 -84.04 32.86 49.91
N SER A 809 -83.09 31.90 49.96
CA SER A 809 -83.40 30.49 49.67
C SER A 809 -82.41 29.57 50.42
N GLU A 810 -82.92 28.84 51.41
CA GLU A 810 -82.27 27.72 52.07
C GLU A 810 -82.02 26.57 51.09
N PHE A 811 -80.79 26.06 51.01
CA PHE A 811 -80.52 24.63 50.85
C PHE A 811 -79.18 24.31 51.54
N GLU A 812 -79.27 23.47 52.56
CA GLU A 812 -78.14 22.86 53.27
C GLU A 812 -77.24 22.08 52.30
N SER A 813 -75.93 22.33 52.34
CA SER A 813 -74.93 21.49 51.64
C SER A 813 -74.38 20.44 52.61
N ASP A 814 -74.67 19.17 52.32
CA ASP A 814 -73.87 18.03 52.80
C ASP A 814 -72.46 18.15 52.22
N ASP A 815 -71.53 18.66 53.03
CA ASP A 815 -70.12 18.87 52.66
C ASP A 815 -69.18 17.97 53.51
N ASP A 816 -69.62 16.75 53.83
CA ASP A 816 -68.83 15.75 54.58
C ASP A 816 -68.34 14.56 53.72
N ASP A 817 -68.91 14.35 52.52
CA ASP A 817 -68.55 13.21 51.65
C ASP A 817 -67.31 13.45 50.75
N THR A 818 -66.95 14.71 50.49
CA THR A 818 -65.83 15.05 49.59
C THR A 818 -64.46 14.95 50.26
N GLU A 819 -64.35 15.18 51.58
CA GLU A 819 -63.10 14.98 52.33
C GLU A 819 -62.78 13.50 52.54
N ILE A 820 -63.80 12.66 52.76
CA ILE A 820 -63.65 11.22 52.97
C ILE A 820 -63.22 10.52 51.66
N GLU A 821 -63.78 10.89 50.51
CA GLU A 821 -63.33 10.36 49.21
C GLU A 821 -61.90 10.78 48.86
N ASN A 822 -61.50 12.01 49.17
CA ASN A 822 -60.16 12.50 48.88
C ASN A 822 -59.12 11.84 49.81
N ASN A 823 -59.44 11.66 51.09
CA ASN A 823 -58.60 10.90 52.03
C ASN A 823 -58.51 9.41 51.67
N ARG A 824 -59.59 8.79 51.18
CA ARG A 824 -59.54 7.41 50.66
C ARG A 824 -58.67 7.31 49.41
N ARG A 825 -58.73 8.28 48.49
CA ARG A 825 -57.84 8.31 47.30
C ARG A 825 -56.38 8.51 47.68
N ILE A 826 -56.07 9.35 48.67
CA ILE A 826 -54.71 9.56 49.20
C ILE A 826 -54.20 8.28 49.88
N ALA A 827 -55.00 7.61 50.70
CA ALA A 827 -54.63 6.35 51.35
C ALA A 827 -54.45 5.18 50.36
N LEU A 828 -55.27 5.12 49.29
CA LEU A 828 -55.10 4.16 48.20
C LEU A 828 -53.81 4.44 47.39
N HIS A 829 -53.45 5.70 47.19
CA HIS A 829 -52.19 6.06 46.55
C HIS A 829 -50.97 5.74 47.42
N ASP A 830 -51.03 5.92 48.74
CA ASP A 830 -49.95 5.56 49.67
C ASP A 830 -49.76 4.04 49.80
N THR A 831 -50.84 3.25 49.83
CA THR A 831 -50.74 1.78 49.89
C THR A 831 -50.17 1.18 48.59
N LEU A 832 -50.57 1.69 47.42
CA LEU A 832 -50.00 1.30 46.12
C LEU A 832 -48.53 1.72 45.99
N TYR A 833 -48.16 2.86 46.57
CA TYR A 833 -46.79 3.36 46.59
C TYR A 833 -45.88 2.49 47.48
N ASP A 834 -46.35 2.08 48.66
CA ASP A 834 -45.62 1.18 49.55
C ASP A 834 -45.42 -0.22 48.96
N GLN A 835 -46.40 -0.75 48.22
CA GLN A 835 -46.24 -1.99 47.48
C GLN A 835 -45.14 -1.86 46.41
N ARG A 836 -45.17 -0.79 45.60
CA ARG A 836 -44.11 -0.53 44.60
C ARG A 836 -42.73 -0.33 45.22
N LEU A 837 -42.62 0.26 46.41
CA LEU A 837 -41.35 0.37 47.13
C LEU A 837 -40.80 -0.98 47.61
N ARG A 838 -41.68 -1.90 48.01
CA ARG A 838 -41.28 -3.26 48.38
C ARG A 838 -40.85 -4.06 47.15
N ASP A 839 -41.60 -3.95 46.05
CA ASP A 839 -41.25 -4.62 44.80
C ASP A 839 -39.89 -4.13 44.25
N THR A 840 -39.65 -2.82 44.26
CA THR A 840 -38.36 -2.25 43.83
C THR A 840 -37.20 -2.68 44.73
N LYS A 841 -37.43 -2.82 46.04
CA LYS A 841 -36.44 -3.37 46.98
C LYS A 841 -36.08 -4.82 46.67
N ASP A 842 -37.08 -5.66 46.46
CA ASP A 842 -36.88 -7.10 46.24
C ASP A 842 -36.21 -7.34 44.89
N GLN A 843 -36.61 -6.59 43.85
CA GLN A 843 -35.94 -6.60 42.54
C GLN A 843 -34.48 -6.14 42.65
N PHE A 844 -34.20 -5.05 43.37
CA PHE A 844 -32.83 -4.56 43.59
C PHE A 844 -31.96 -5.62 44.26
N HIS A 845 -32.42 -6.23 45.36
CA HIS A 845 -31.65 -7.26 46.07
C HIS A 845 -31.43 -8.52 45.24
N ARG A 846 -32.42 -8.93 44.43
CA ARG A 846 -32.30 -10.09 43.54
C ARG A 846 -31.25 -9.86 42.45
N LEU A 847 -31.29 -8.69 41.81
CA LEU A 847 -30.36 -8.31 40.74
C LEU A 847 -28.93 -8.12 41.26
N VAL A 848 -28.74 -7.44 42.40
CA VAL A 848 -27.41 -7.32 43.02
C VAL A 848 -26.86 -8.68 43.45
N GLY A 849 -27.71 -9.56 44.00
CA GLY A 849 -27.32 -10.91 44.37
C GLY A 849 -26.93 -11.78 43.17
N PHE A 850 -27.64 -11.66 42.05
CA PHE A 850 -27.29 -12.31 40.79
C PHE A 850 -25.96 -11.79 40.24
N LEU A 851 -25.76 -10.47 40.25
CA LEU A 851 -24.52 -9.84 39.78
C LEU A 851 -23.31 -10.30 40.61
N ALA A 852 -23.40 -10.27 41.95
CA ALA A 852 -22.30 -10.69 42.82
C ALA A 852 -21.96 -12.19 42.66
N ALA A 853 -22.98 -13.05 42.56
CA ALA A 853 -22.78 -14.48 42.32
C ALA A 853 -22.16 -14.77 40.94
N GLY A 854 -22.64 -14.07 39.90
CA GLY A 854 -22.11 -14.19 38.54
C GLY A 854 -20.65 -13.73 38.43
N LEU A 855 -20.31 -12.59 39.05
CA LEU A 855 -18.94 -12.08 39.11
C LEU A 855 -17.99 -13.03 39.86
N LYS A 856 -18.44 -13.62 40.98
CA LYS A 856 -17.65 -14.66 41.70
C LYS A 856 -17.46 -15.93 40.88
N GLY A 857 -18.50 -16.36 40.16
CA GLY A 857 -18.43 -17.55 39.31
C GLY A 857 -17.43 -17.40 38.17
N ILE A 858 -17.45 -16.25 37.50
CA ILE A 858 -16.59 -15.98 36.34
C ILE A 858 -15.18 -15.60 36.78
N GLY A 859 -15.03 -14.80 37.85
CA GLY A 859 -13.73 -14.46 38.43
C GLY A 859 -12.86 -15.67 38.78
N ARG A 860 -13.49 -16.74 39.28
CA ARG A 860 -12.80 -18.01 39.61
C ARG A 860 -12.39 -18.85 38.41
N VAL A 861 -13.11 -18.72 37.29
CA VAL A 861 -12.86 -19.52 36.08
C VAL A 861 -11.82 -18.84 35.18
N ASP A 862 -11.92 -17.52 35.02
CA ASP A 862 -11.01 -16.73 34.17
C ASP A 862 -9.81 -16.14 34.92
N GLY A 863 -9.76 -16.29 36.25
CA GLY A 863 -8.64 -15.83 37.09
C GLY A 863 -8.48 -14.31 37.18
N GLN A 864 -9.51 -13.54 36.80
CA GLN A 864 -9.47 -12.07 36.88
C GLN A 864 -9.84 -11.58 38.28
N LEU A 865 -8.82 -11.12 39.02
CA LEU A 865 -8.93 -10.58 40.39
C LEU A 865 -9.91 -9.39 40.51
N SER A 866 -10.11 -8.63 39.42
CA SER A 866 -10.98 -7.45 39.40
C SER A 866 -12.45 -7.80 39.71
N TRP A 867 -12.96 -8.87 39.12
CA TRP A 867 -14.36 -9.29 39.29
C TRP A 867 -14.64 -9.85 40.68
N GLU A 868 -13.69 -10.58 41.27
CA GLU A 868 -13.80 -11.07 42.65
C GLU A 868 -13.84 -9.92 43.65
N MET A 869 -12.94 -8.94 43.51
CA MET A 869 -12.92 -7.74 44.36
C MET A 869 -14.21 -6.92 44.25
N LEU A 870 -14.79 -6.78 43.06
CA LEU A 870 -16.08 -6.12 42.90
C LEU A 870 -17.19 -6.90 43.60
N ALA A 871 -17.22 -8.21 43.44
CA ALA A 871 -18.25 -9.04 44.06
C ALA A 871 -18.17 -9.03 45.60
N GLU A 872 -16.97 -9.05 46.18
CA GLU A 872 -16.77 -8.88 47.62
C GLU A 872 -17.25 -7.51 48.10
N LYS A 873 -16.91 -6.44 47.38
CA LYS A 873 -17.39 -5.09 47.71
C LYS A 873 -18.91 -5.00 47.68
N LEU A 874 -19.57 -5.71 46.75
CA LEU A 874 -21.03 -5.76 46.64
C LEU A 874 -21.70 -6.62 47.73
N ASP A 875 -21.01 -7.66 48.23
CA ASP A 875 -21.51 -8.58 49.26
C ASP A 875 -21.34 -8.08 50.71
N TRP A 876 -20.59 -6.99 50.95
CA TRP A 876 -20.30 -6.40 52.28
C TRP A 876 -21.53 -6.29 53.22
N ARG A 877 -22.74 -6.10 52.68
CA ARG A 877 -23.97 -6.00 53.50
C ARG A 877 -24.68 -7.32 53.80
N ARG A 878 -24.37 -8.42 53.10
CA ARG A 878 -24.90 -9.75 53.43
C ARG A 878 -24.16 -10.32 54.65
N GLU A 879 -22.85 -10.14 54.71
CA GLU A 879 -22.02 -10.61 55.83
C GLU A 879 -22.32 -9.85 57.14
N ALA A 880 -22.60 -8.55 57.05
CA ALA A 880 -23.05 -7.75 58.21
C ALA A 880 -24.42 -8.20 58.79
N ARG A 881 -25.24 -8.92 58.01
CA ARG A 881 -26.50 -9.52 58.49
C ARG A 881 -26.33 -10.94 59.03
N SER A 882 -25.31 -11.69 58.58
CA SER A 882 -25.00 -13.01 59.14
C SER A 882 -24.19 -12.94 60.43
N ALA A 883 -23.53 -11.82 60.73
CA ALA A 883 -22.79 -11.60 61.98
C ALA A 883 -23.65 -11.06 63.15
N VAL A 884 -24.96 -10.87 62.94
CA VAL A 884 -25.94 -10.41 63.96
C VAL A 884 -26.99 -11.50 64.25
N VAL A 885 -26.74 -12.74 63.83
CA VAL A 885 -27.42 -13.95 64.31
C VAL A 885 -26.40 -14.75 65.11
#